data_AF-A0A373FRJ1-F1
#
_entry.id   AF-A0A373FRJ1-F1
#
_cell.length_a   1.000
_cell.length_b   1.000
_cell.length_c   1.000
_cell.angle_alpha   90.00
_cell.angle_beta   90.00
_cell.angle_gamma   90.00
#
_symmetry.space_group_name_H-M   'P 1'
#
loop_
_entity.id
_entity.type
_entity.pdbx_description
1 polymer ?
#
loop_
_entity_poly.entity_id
_entity_poly.type
_entity_poly.pdbx_seq_one_letter_code
_entity_poly.pdbx_strand_id
1 'polypeptide(L)'
;MNVVLTLVSIAVLALCLLVWLISRLSGREGPKAQLPDAVAKVEPADAAPEPSIAHLLQNTEHQVHEEHGQEAHKDVSFRMQGERGMGGPVYGDVMCADGVYLPHVWESDMHTSFDGRWLRTGFYDSEVAHLVDRKSRRSWLINAAEGELLDAVHWRVPRWNGETINESGMADDAHVVMSDASFEAWLGEHVSHAAQPLVELRDIAVPLECVPAEAADKPPHLSTAPQPQSADGKQQAPLPAPAAPELTLDRHWPASLRRLRYPLQPLQQASWQLLMNGQPTGWVLDQEPAMVWRADGQGLALYAYPQQGEENSIRRLVVWTAEKGWQQWPQLLPYDRKPWTVEMFWPDEIDSRPPLQWSGNVLKQRVQIDTPGIERLHDGTNISLTVSRTEACAGHARDGRVLLKDRPDTTFCWLRDPAQPQIWRAQSEPVLGKPLTWTLSKEAKDEQGETSAWNLQWGEKHLSGSWALEHLVVKGRWAVLMPFARAPVRGGAGQIQIWDGERLQTVDLPWPVMRISALPTLDGSMAERVELVALVASLDEKDWDPNTGSWRWNMHSVSSSHLARPDWRPLYQRRAIAPDAQGRWRLLPRWREATQIQHPCADGDYVWRDAARGDALWWWGGQNERVNDYWSEDECRIEGVSMTRSGLALCGTGPSACPHPAGEGWAVLEFLERRYGQPDRWKLHWLNPVEKELRTLELVANMPQIKGWDTQGLQWQELSPESEEQAPAPQLVTLSMWGKAEVEPLRQGTNGLWLRKQDLRYAQTLLGQDDCPWGR
;
A
#
# COMPACT_ATOMS: atom_id res chain seq x y z
N MET A 1 -0.96 -50.17 12.08
CA MET A 1 -0.25 -49.30 13.05
C MET A 1 1.19 -49.03 12.64
N ASN A 2 1.99 -50.04 12.27
CA ASN A 2 3.39 -49.84 11.85
C ASN A 2 3.57 -48.97 10.59
N VAL A 3 2.70 -49.10 9.57
CA VAL A 3 2.80 -48.30 8.32
C VAL A 3 2.57 -46.80 8.55
N VAL A 4 1.65 -46.44 9.45
CA VAL A 4 1.35 -45.04 9.80
C VAL A 4 2.52 -44.40 10.54
N LEU A 5 3.17 -45.14 11.46
CA LEU A 5 4.39 -44.68 12.12
C LEU A 5 5.53 -44.50 11.12
N THR A 6 5.68 -45.37 10.13
CA THR A 6 6.73 -45.22 9.10
C THR A 6 6.50 -43.98 8.25
N LEU A 7 5.26 -43.69 7.86
CA LEU A 7 4.92 -42.48 7.09
C LEU A 7 5.16 -41.19 7.89
N VAL A 8 4.82 -41.19 9.18
CA VAL A 8 5.12 -40.05 10.08
C VAL A 8 6.63 -39.85 10.23
N SER A 9 7.41 -40.93 10.38
CA SER A 9 8.87 -40.83 10.45
C SER A 9 9.50 -40.30 9.16
N ILE A 10 8.99 -40.69 8.00
CA ILE A 10 9.45 -40.18 6.69
C ILE A 10 9.12 -38.69 6.54
N ALA A 11 7.91 -38.27 6.94
CA ALA A 11 7.50 -36.87 6.88
C ALA A 11 8.36 -35.98 7.81
N VAL A 12 8.67 -36.44 9.02
CA VAL A 12 9.56 -35.73 9.95
C VAL A 12 10.98 -35.64 9.40
N LEU A 13 11.50 -36.72 8.81
CA LEU A 13 12.82 -36.71 8.16
C LEU A 13 12.88 -35.72 6.98
N ALA A 14 11.85 -35.69 6.14
CA ALA A 14 11.76 -34.74 5.04
C ALA A 14 11.70 -33.28 5.53
N LEU A 15 10.96 -33.01 6.60
CA LEU A 15 10.87 -31.69 7.21
C LEU A 15 12.22 -31.23 7.79
N CYS A 16 12.93 -32.12 8.47
CA CYS A 16 14.27 -31.85 9.01
C CYS A 16 15.29 -31.56 7.88
N LEU A 17 15.20 -32.29 6.77
CA LEU A 17 16.10 -32.11 5.61
C LEU A 17 15.82 -30.78 4.90
N LEU A 18 14.56 -30.37 4.83
CA LEU A 18 14.14 -29.07 4.29
C LEU A 18 14.65 -27.90 5.15
N VAL A 19 14.50 -27.99 6.47
CA VAL A 19 15.00 -26.97 7.42
C VAL A 19 16.53 -26.86 7.35
N TRP A 20 17.23 -27.99 7.21
CA TRP A 20 18.68 -28.01 7.05
C TRP A 20 19.15 -27.37 5.73
N LEU A 21 18.45 -27.62 4.62
CA LEU A 21 18.70 -26.99 3.32
C LEU A 21 18.48 -25.47 3.37
N ILE A 22 17.39 -25.02 3.99
CA ILE A 22 17.09 -23.60 4.18
C ILE A 22 18.19 -22.93 5.04
N SER A 23 18.63 -23.58 6.13
CA SER A 23 19.72 -23.07 6.97
C SER A 23 21.04 -22.93 6.21
N ARG A 24 21.33 -23.82 5.26
CA ARG A 24 22.53 -23.72 4.41
C ARG A 24 22.43 -22.65 3.33
N LEU A 25 21.22 -22.38 2.82
CA LEU A 25 20.98 -21.34 1.83
C LEU A 25 21.02 -19.94 2.45
N SER A 26 20.61 -19.79 3.72
CA SER A 26 20.68 -18.53 4.47
C SER A 26 22.07 -18.19 5.04
N GLY A 27 23.09 -19.02 4.81
CA GLY A 27 24.44 -18.87 5.37
C GLY A 27 25.44 -18.08 4.52
N ARG A 28 25.01 -17.40 3.44
CA ARG A 28 25.87 -16.52 2.62
C ARG A 28 25.55 -15.05 2.89
N GLU A 29 25.89 -14.57 4.08
CA GLU A 29 26.10 -13.13 4.33
C GLU A 29 27.60 -12.89 4.58
N GLY A 30 28.16 -11.91 3.87
CA GLY A 30 29.57 -11.54 3.94
C GLY A 30 29.99 -10.99 5.31
N PRO A 31 31.29 -11.00 5.64
CA PRO A 31 31.77 -10.68 6.97
C PRO A 31 31.63 -9.19 7.30
N LYS A 32 30.75 -8.86 8.26
CA LYS A 32 30.77 -7.59 9.00
C LYS A 32 31.93 -7.62 10.01
N ALA A 33 32.88 -6.70 9.83
CA ALA A 33 33.96 -6.45 10.76
C ALA A 33 33.43 -5.95 12.11
N GLN A 34 33.81 -6.63 13.20
CA GLN A 34 33.72 -6.14 14.57
C GLN A 34 35.15 -5.81 15.05
N LEU A 35 35.40 -4.55 15.39
CA LEU A 35 36.56 -4.14 16.18
C LEU A 35 36.32 -4.46 17.67
N PRO A 36 37.35 -4.91 18.41
CA PRO A 36 37.43 -4.74 19.85
C PRO A 36 38.58 -3.79 20.25
N ASP A 37 38.29 -2.85 21.14
CA ASP A 37 39.28 -2.08 21.91
C ASP A 37 39.72 -2.87 23.15
N ALA A 38 41.04 -3.00 23.37
CA ALA A 38 41.72 -2.66 24.63
C ALA A 38 43.22 -3.10 24.65
N VAL A 39 44.09 -2.10 24.45
CA VAL A 39 45.36 -1.77 25.15
C VAL A 39 46.22 -2.90 25.77
N ALA A 40 47.44 -3.11 25.23
CA ALA A 40 48.70 -3.14 26.00
C ALA A 40 49.96 -3.04 25.11
N LYS A 41 50.93 -2.24 25.57
CA LYS A 41 52.24 -1.84 25.01
C LYS A 41 53.17 -2.96 24.54
N VAL A 42 54.00 -2.70 23.49
CA VAL A 42 55.49 -2.62 23.49
C VAL A 42 56.01 -2.44 22.03
N GLU A 43 56.82 -1.39 21.78
CA GLU A 43 57.67 -1.10 20.59
C GLU A 43 58.99 -1.92 20.59
N PRO A 44 59.90 -1.81 19.60
CA PRO A 44 59.77 -1.74 18.13
C PRO A 44 60.77 -2.70 17.42
N ALA A 45 60.57 -3.04 16.13
CA ALA A 45 61.68 -3.31 15.19
C ALA A 45 61.18 -3.58 13.75
N ASP A 46 61.76 -2.79 12.84
CA ASP A 46 62.20 -3.06 11.47
C ASP A 46 61.23 -3.33 10.31
N ALA A 47 61.37 -2.41 9.35
CA ALA A 47 60.81 -2.24 8.02
C ALA A 47 60.96 -3.42 7.03
N ALA A 48 59.89 -3.69 6.27
CA ALA A 48 59.90 -3.98 4.82
C ALA A 48 58.44 -4.04 4.29
N PRO A 49 58.19 -3.78 2.98
CA PRO A 49 56.97 -3.09 2.50
C PRO A 49 55.78 -4.00 2.15
N GLU A 50 54.59 -3.40 2.20
CA GLU A 50 53.32 -3.96 1.74
C GLU A 50 53.33 -4.28 0.23
N PRO A 51 52.74 -5.42 -0.21
CA PRO A 51 52.59 -5.72 -1.62
C PRO A 51 51.50 -4.84 -2.25
N SER A 52 51.86 -4.20 -3.36
CA SER A 52 51.03 -3.30 -4.16
C SER A 52 49.73 -3.94 -4.66
N ILE A 53 48.65 -3.14 -4.65
CA ILE A 53 47.34 -3.34 -5.27
C ILE A 53 47.40 -3.79 -6.75
N ALA A 54 48.56 -3.66 -7.42
CA ALA A 54 48.80 -4.15 -8.76
C ALA A 54 48.59 -5.67 -8.92
N HIS A 55 48.79 -6.48 -7.87
CA HIS A 55 48.66 -7.94 -7.98
C HIS A 55 47.21 -8.45 -7.84
N LEU A 56 46.28 -7.62 -7.34
CA LEU A 56 44.84 -7.91 -7.32
C LEU A 56 44.15 -7.46 -8.62
N LEU A 57 44.71 -6.45 -9.29
CA LEU A 57 44.23 -6.01 -10.61
C LEU A 57 44.65 -6.96 -11.73
N GLN A 58 45.85 -7.58 -11.66
CA GLN A 58 46.28 -8.55 -12.67
C GLN A 58 45.46 -9.84 -12.71
N ASN A 59 44.96 -10.32 -11.56
CA ASN A 59 44.08 -11.50 -11.54
C ASN A 59 42.64 -11.19 -11.97
N THR A 60 42.24 -9.92 -11.95
CA THR A 60 40.95 -9.48 -12.49
C THR A 60 41.06 -9.23 -14.01
N GLU A 61 42.19 -8.70 -14.48
CA GLU A 61 42.44 -8.52 -15.92
C GLU A 61 42.67 -9.85 -16.66
N HIS A 62 43.22 -10.88 -16.01
CA HIS A 62 43.29 -12.22 -16.59
C HIS A 62 41.94 -12.96 -16.63
N GLN A 63 41.00 -12.68 -15.69
CA GLN A 63 39.63 -13.20 -15.80
C GLN A 63 38.80 -12.42 -16.84
N VAL A 64 39.05 -11.12 -17.03
CA VAL A 64 38.41 -10.33 -18.10
C VAL A 64 38.93 -10.74 -19.48
N HIS A 65 40.18 -11.20 -19.61
CA HIS A 65 40.68 -11.74 -20.88
C HIS A 65 40.32 -13.21 -21.15
N GLU A 66 39.95 -14.01 -20.14
CA GLU A 66 39.40 -15.35 -20.36
C GLU A 66 37.88 -15.36 -20.62
N GLU A 67 37.12 -14.36 -20.18
CA GLU A 67 35.71 -14.20 -20.59
C GLU A 67 35.53 -13.73 -22.04
N HIS A 68 36.54 -13.05 -22.63
CA HIS A 68 36.53 -12.69 -24.05
C HIS A 68 36.77 -13.88 -25.00
N GLY A 69 37.09 -15.06 -24.46
CA GLY A 69 37.28 -16.30 -25.23
C GLY A 69 36.04 -17.19 -25.35
N GLN A 70 34.94 -16.91 -24.63
CA GLN A 70 33.77 -17.81 -24.54
C GLN A 70 32.43 -17.20 -25.01
N GLU A 71 32.36 -15.94 -25.43
CA GLU A 71 31.13 -15.35 -25.98
C GLU A 71 30.82 -15.71 -27.45
N ALA A 72 31.69 -16.48 -28.10
CA ALA A 72 31.65 -16.68 -29.55
C ALA A 72 30.54 -17.61 -30.11
N HIS A 73 29.52 -18.01 -29.32
CA HIS A 73 28.46 -18.94 -29.78
C HIS A 73 27.06 -18.65 -29.20
N LYS A 74 26.60 -17.39 -29.17
CA LYS A 74 25.20 -17.05 -28.79
C LYS A 74 24.43 -16.51 -30.00
N ASP A 75 23.52 -17.31 -30.57
CA ASP A 75 22.72 -16.88 -31.72
C ASP A 75 21.64 -15.86 -31.32
N VAL A 76 20.93 -16.10 -30.19
CA VAL A 76 19.80 -15.30 -29.71
C VAL A 76 19.64 -15.45 -28.17
N SER A 77 19.16 -14.42 -27.46
CA SER A 77 18.85 -14.44 -26.03
C SER A 77 17.36 -14.17 -25.79
N PHE A 78 16.67 -15.08 -25.08
CA PHE A 78 15.28 -14.89 -24.65
C PHE A 78 15.20 -14.28 -23.25
N ARG A 79 14.33 -13.29 -23.08
CA ARG A 79 14.10 -12.55 -21.84
C ARG A 79 12.66 -12.75 -21.40
N MET A 80 12.42 -13.76 -20.57
CA MET A 80 11.09 -14.07 -20.04
C MET A 80 10.44 -12.86 -19.35
N GLN A 81 9.19 -12.57 -19.73
CA GLN A 81 8.38 -11.51 -19.13
C GLN A 81 7.18 -12.07 -18.33
N GLY A 82 6.66 -13.24 -18.72
CA GLY A 82 5.57 -13.90 -18.00
C GLY A 82 5.14 -15.21 -18.64
N GLU A 83 4.10 -15.83 -18.08
CA GLU A 83 3.49 -17.08 -18.56
C GLU A 83 1.96 -16.94 -18.64
N ARG A 84 1.34 -17.69 -19.55
CA ARG A 84 -0.13 -17.69 -19.70
C ARG A 84 -0.77 -18.70 -18.75
N GLY A 85 -1.24 -18.21 -17.60
CA GLY A 85 -1.80 -19.06 -16.55
C GLY A 85 -0.72 -19.93 -15.89
N MET A 86 -1.07 -20.63 -14.81
CA MET A 86 -0.12 -21.44 -14.05
C MET A 86 0.43 -22.59 -14.91
N GLY A 87 1.70 -22.48 -15.35
CA GLY A 87 2.39 -23.51 -16.14
C GLY A 87 2.05 -23.56 -17.64
N GLY A 88 1.49 -22.48 -18.20
CA GLY A 88 1.28 -22.34 -19.65
C GLY A 88 2.52 -21.88 -20.43
N PRO A 89 2.38 -21.62 -21.74
CA PRO A 89 3.48 -21.08 -22.56
C PRO A 89 4.05 -19.80 -21.97
N VAL A 90 5.34 -19.60 -22.16
CA VAL A 90 6.07 -18.41 -21.69
C VAL A 90 6.17 -17.41 -22.83
N TYR A 91 6.00 -16.13 -22.51
CA TYR A 91 6.28 -15.03 -23.44
C TYR A 91 7.38 -14.13 -22.87
N GLY A 92 8.10 -13.49 -23.78
CA GLY A 92 9.22 -12.65 -23.45
C GLY A 92 9.71 -11.84 -24.63
N ASP A 93 10.92 -11.30 -24.50
CA ASP A 93 11.56 -10.59 -25.60
C ASP A 93 12.77 -11.35 -26.12
N VAL A 94 13.06 -11.18 -27.41
CA VAL A 94 14.18 -11.80 -28.10
C VAL A 94 15.22 -10.73 -28.40
N MET A 95 16.46 -10.92 -27.94
CA MET A 95 17.61 -10.06 -28.21
C MET A 95 18.70 -10.84 -28.93
N CYS A 96 19.02 -10.49 -30.17
CA CYS A 96 20.12 -11.07 -30.93
C CYS A 96 21.46 -10.39 -30.60
N ALA A 97 22.56 -11.12 -30.79
CA ALA A 97 23.91 -10.59 -30.55
C ALA A 97 24.26 -9.38 -31.44
N ASP A 98 23.69 -9.31 -32.64
CA ASP A 98 23.83 -8.18 -33.57
C ASP A 98 22.92 -6.98 -33.23
N GLY A 99 22.01 -7.11 -32.26
CA GLY A 99 21.10 -6.07 -31.78
C GLY A 99 19.72 -6.06 -32.41
N VAL A 100 19.39 -7.05 -33.26
CA VAL A 100 17.98 -7.23 -33.64
C VAL A 100 17.18 -7.60 -32.39
N TYR A 101 16.09 -6.88 -32.15
CA TYR A 101 15.23 -7.04 -30.99
C TYR A 101 13.78 -7.24 -31.41
N LEU A 102 13.14 -8.26 -30.86
CA LEU A 102 11.73 -8.58 -31.07
C LEU A 102 11.02 -8.64 -29.72
N PRO A 103 10.12 -7.69 -29.41
CA PRO A 103 9.35 -7.73 -28.17
C PRO A 103 8.19 -8.73 -28.26
N HIS A 104 7.70 -9.17 -27.10
CA HIS A 104 6.45 -9.93 -26.97
C HIS A 104 6.35 -11.18 -27.85
N VAL A 105 7.41 -11.99 -27.84
CA VAL A 105 7.51 -13.26 -28.55
C VAL A 105 7.16 -14.42 -27.61
N TRP A 106 6.39 -15.38 -28.09
CA TRP A 106 6.13 -16.63 -27.38
C TRP A 106 7.27 -17.62 -27.61
N GLU A 107 7.80 -18.20 -26.54
CA GLU A 107 8.97 -19.08 -26.64
C GLU A 107 8.69 -20.31 -27.52
N SER A 108 7.47 -20.85 -27.42
CA SER A 108 7.07 -22.09 -28.09
C SER A 108 6.82 -21.96 -29.60
N ASP A 109 6.69 -20.74 -30.13
CA ASP A 109 6.30 -20.50 -31.52
C ASP A 109 7.32 -19.70 -32.35
N MET A 110 8.41 -19.28 -31.71
CA MET A 110 9.56 -18.66 -32.33
C MET A 110 10.39 -19.68 -33.11
N HIS A 111 10.83 -19.32 -34.31
CA HIS A 111 11.65 -20.15 -35.17
C HIS A 111 12.86 -19.37 -35.71
N THR A 112 13.95 -20.07 -36.01
CA THR A 112 15.14 -19.52 -36.68
C THR A 112 15.52 -20.35 -37.89
N SER A 113 16.14 -19.74 -38.91
CA SER A 113 16.78 -20.51 -39.98
C SER A 113 17.98 -21.30 -39.44
N PHE A 114 18.41 -22.32 -40.18
CA PHE A 114 19.53 -23.17 -39.75
C PHE A 114 20.86 -22.41 -39.62
N ASP A 115 21.05 -21.35 -40.42
CA ASP A 115 22.20 -20.44 -40.35
C ASP A 115 22.02 -19.30 -39.30
N GLY A 116 20.88 -19.26 -38.61
CA GLY A 116 20.55 -18.28 -37.57
C GLY A 116 20.27 -16.86 -38.08
N ARG A 117 20.31 -16.62 -39.40
CA ARG A 117 20.10 -15.29 -40.01
C ARG A 117 18.65 -14.83 -39.93
N TRP A 118 17.71 -15.73 -40.18
CA TRP A 118 16.30 -15.41 -40.26
C TRP A 118 15.60 -15.79 -38.98
N LEU A 119 14.69 -14.92 -38.54
CA LEU A 119 13.89 -15.10 -37.34
C LEU A 119 12.42 -15.02 -37.74
N ARG A 120 11.59 -15.91 -37.19
CA ARG A 120 10.14 -15.87 -37.39
C ARG A 120 9.45 -15.98 -36.04
N THR A 121 8.71 -14.96 -35.63
CA THR A 121 7.83 -15.06 -34.46
C THR A 121 6.66 -15.99 -34.80
N GLY A 122 5.86 -16.43 -33.81
CA GLY A 122 4.62 -17.14 -34.13
C GLY A 122 3.38 -16.25 -34.03
N PHE A 123 2.24 -16.94 -34.03
CA PHE A 123 0.90 -16.40 -34.29
C PHE A 123 -0.01 -16.51 -33.05
N TYR A 124 0.53 -16.82 -31.87
CA TYR A 124 -0.26 -17.23 -30.71
C TYR A 124 -1.34 -16.22 -30.29
N ASP A 125 -1.02 -14.92 -30.32
CA ASP A 125 -1.95 -13.81 -30.01
C ASP A 125 -2.11 -12.82 -31.18
N SER A 126 -1.72 -13.21 -32.40
CA SER A 126 -1.75 -12.33 -33.58
C SER A 126 -2.03 -13.11 -34.87
N GLU A 127 -2.85 -12.55 -35.75
CA GLU A 127 -3.10 -13.11 -37.09
C GLU A 127 -1.88 -12.97 -38.03
N VAL A 128 -0.89 -12.18 -37.62
CA VAL A 128 0.36 -11.94 -38.35
C VAL A 128 1.59 -12.20 -37.47
N ALA A 129 2.66 -12.68 -38.09
CA ALA A 129 3.96 -12.87 -37.47
C ALA A 129 5.03 -12.02 -38.16
N HIS A 130 6.12 -11.75 -37.43
CA HIS A 130 7.29 -11.08 -37.97
C HIS A 130 8.26 -12.12 -38.53
N LEU A 131 8.56 -12.01 -39.83
CA LEU A 131 9.73 -12.63 -40.45
C LEU A 131 10.83 -11.58 -40.56
N VAL A 132 12.02 -11.84 -40.02
CA VAL A 132 13.10 -10.86 -39.92
C VAL A 132 14.39 -11.41 -40.50
N ASP A 133 14.99 -10.63 -41.41
CA ASP A 133 16.34 -10.84 -41.92
C ASP A 133 17.33 -10.01 -41.11
N ARG A 134 18.13 -10.68 -40.28
CA ARG A 134 19.17 -10.01 -39.47
C ARG A 134 20.30 -9.41 -40.30
N LYS A 135 20.59 -9.98 -41.47
CA LYS A 135 21.70 -9.56 -42.35
C LYS A 135 21.34 -8.31 -43.13
N SER A 136 20.14 -8.27 -43.75
CA SER A 136 19.69 -7.11 -44.52
C SER A 136 18.92 -6.07 -43.70
N ARG A 137 18.65 -6.35 -42.42
CA ARG A 137 17.89 -5.51 -41.48
C ARG A 137 16.50 -5.17 -42.03
N ARG A 138 15.76 -6.21 -42.41
CA ARG A 138 14.40 -6.10 -42.93
C ARG A 138 13.44 -7.00 -42.19
N SER A 139 12.19 -6.58 -42.07
CA SER A 139 11.07 -7.39 -41.59
C SER A 139 9.96 -7.48 -42.63
N TRP A 140 9.22 -8.58 -42.57
CA TRP A 140 7.97 -8.81 -43.28
C TRP A 140 6.92 -9.18 -42.25
N LEU A 141 5.70 -8.71 -42.45
CA LEU A 141 4.53 -9.27 -41.81
C LEU A 141 4.03 -10.43 -42.67
N ILE A 142 3.94 -11.60 -42.09
CA ILE A 142 3.40 -12.79 -42.76
C ILE A 142 2.14 -13.25 -42.05
N ASN A 143 1.17 -13.79 -42.78
CA ASN A 143 -0.02 -14.42 -42.20
C ASN A 143 0.23 -15.91 -41.90
N ALA A 144 -0.71 -16.57 -41.22
CA ALA A 144 -0.58 -17.97 -40.84
C ALA A 144 -0.32 -18.93 -42.03
N ALA A 145 -0.99 -18.72 -43.18
CA ALA A 145 -0.80 -19.56 -44.36
C ALA A 145 0.58 -19.38 -44.99
N GLU A 146 1.09 -18.14 -45.04
CA GLU A 146 2.47 -17.84 -45.45
C GLU A 146 3.49 -18.45 -44.47
N GLY A 147 3.18 -18.44 -43.17
CA GLY A 147 3.97 -19.09 -42.13
C GLY A 147 4.04 -20.62 -42.27
N GLU A 148 2.92 -21.28 -42.58
CA GLU A 148 2.88 -22.73 -42.85
C GLU A 148 3.71 -23.12 -44.07
N LEU A 149 3.63 -22.32 -45.15
CA LEU A 149 4.47 -22.51 -46.34
C LEU A 149 5.95 -22.34 -46.00
N LEU A 150 6.26 -21.40 -45.12
CA LEU A 150 7.61 -21.09 -44.69
C LEU A 150 8.21 -22.21 -43.83
N ASP A 151 7.44 -22.76 -42.89
CA ASP A 151 7.83 -23.86 -41.99
C ASP A 151 8.20 -25.14 -42.76
N ALA A 152 7.62 -25.35 -43.95
CA ALA A 152 7.93 -26.49 -44.82
C ALA A 152 9.30 -26.41 -45.51
N VAL A 153 9.98 -25.25 -45.48
CA VAL A 153 11.17 -24.99 -46.31
C VAL A 153 12.45 -24.91 -45.49
N HIS A 154 12.52 -24.09 -44.44
CA HIS A 154 13.83 -23.77 -43.83
C HIS A 154 13.83 -23.23 -42.37
N TRP A 155 13.30 -23.99 -41.40
CA TRP A 155 13.21 -23.53 -40.00
C TRP A 155 13.51 -24.59 -38.96
N ARG A 156 13.98 -24.13 -37.80
CA ARG A 156 14.17 -24.91 -36.58
C ARG A 156 13.73 -24.09 -35.36
N VAL A 157 13.53 -24.77 -34.24
CA VAL A 157 13.37 -24.10 -32.94
C VAL A 157 14.68 -23.36 -32.62
N PRO A 158 14.64 -22.11 -32.12
CA PRO A 158 15.80 -21.37 -31.65
C PRO A 158 16.58 -22.16 -30.61
N ARG A 159 17.91 -22.07 -30.67
CA ARG A 159 18.79 -22.57 -29.62
C ARG A 159 18.83 -21.54 -28.49
N TRP A 160 18.09 -21.80 -27.43
CA TRP A 160 18.10 -20.96 -26.24
C TRP A 160 19.35 -21.27 -25.40
N ASN A 161 20.02 -20.23 -24.90
CA ASN A 161 21.04 -20.29 -23.84
C ASN A 161 21.91 -21.57 -23.75
N GLY A 162 22.99 -21.66 -24.54
CA GLY A 162 24.10 -22.56 -24.21
C GLY A 162 23.78 -24.07 -24.18
N GLU A 163 22.72 -24.53 -24.84
CA GLU A 163 22.54 -25.95 -25.11
C GLU A 163 23.74 -26.46 -25.92
N THR A 164 24.56 -27.27 -25.26
CA THR A 164 25.64 -28.02 -25.91
C THR A 164 25.05 -28.91 -26.98
N ILE A 165 25.72 -28.97 -28.14
CA ILE A 165 25.46 -29.95 -29.18
C ILE A 165 25.30 -31.31 -28.50
N ASN A 166 24.07 -31.84 -28.44
CA ASN A 166 23.88 -33.21 -28.01
C ASN A 166 24.67 -34.07 -29.01
N GLU A 167 25.68 -34.80 -28.51
CA GLU A 167 26.53 -35.71 -29.29
C GLU A 167 25.73 -36.87 -29.96
N SER A 168 24.41 -36.90 -29.79
CA SER A 168 23.47 -37.69 -30.58
C SER A 168 22.96 -36.88 -31.77
N GLY A 169 23.87 -36.58 -32.70
CA GLY A 169 23.58 -35.94 -33.99
C GLY A 169 22.64 -36.77 -34.86
N MET A 170 21.33 -36.59 -34.70
CA MET A 170 20.32 -37.21 -35.54
C MET A 170 19.12 -36.28 -35.79
N ALA A 171 19.39 -35.09 -36.35
CA ALA A 171 18.40 -34.32 -37.14
C ALA A 171 18.95 -33.10 -37.91
N ASP A 172 20.16 -32.57 -37.64
CA ASP A 172 20.55 -31.25 -38.21
C ASP A 172 21.29 -31.31 -39.58
N ASP A 173 21.81 -32.47 -40.00
CA ASP A 173 22.81 -32.53 -41.10
C ASP A 173 22.25 -32.79 -42.51
N ALA A 174 20.93 -32.84 -42.71
CA ALA A 174 20.31 -33.13 -44.02
C ALA A 174 19.55 -31.95 -44.66
N HIS A 175 19.48 -30.79 -44.01
CA HIS A 175 18.73 -29.64 -44.52
C HIS A 175 19.62 -28.74 -45.38
N VAL A 176 19.25 -28.60 -46.66
CA VAL A 176 19.93 -27.69 -47.60
C VAL A 176 19.60 -26.25 -47.21
N VAL A 177 20.62 -25.49 -46.78
CA VAL A 177 20.50 -24.04 -46.59
C VAL A 177 20.25 -23.39 -47.95
N MET A 178 19.11 -22.72 -48.10
CA MET A 178 18.80 -21.97 -49.32
C MET A 178 19.84 -20.86 -49.52
N SER A 179 20.28 -20.65 -50.76
CA SER A 179 21.11 -19.48 -51.06
C SER A 179 20.31 -18.19 -50.88
N ASP A 180 20.98 -17.09 -50.56
CA ASP A 180 20.38 -15.75 -50.44
C ASP A 180 19.46 -15.43 -51.64
N ALA A 181 19.91 -15.72 -52.86
CA ALA A 181 19.15 -15.44 -54.08
C ALA A 181 17.91 -16.34 -54.22
N SER A 182 17.99 -17.60 -53.76
CA SER A 182 16.85 -18.53 -53.80
C SER A 182 15.79 -18.15 -52.77
N PHE A 183 16.20 -17.72 -51.57
CA PHE A 183 15.27 -17.34 -50.51
C PHE A 183 14.57 -16.00 -50.83
N GLU A 184 15.30 -15.03 -51.39
CA GLU A 184 14.70 -13.78 -51.88
C GLU A 184 13.69 -14.02 -53.03
N ALA A 185 13.99 -14.94 -53.94
CA ALA A 185 13.03 -15.34 -54.98
C ALA A 185 11.78 -16.00 -54.37
N TRP A 186 11.96 -16.84 -53.35
CA TRP A 186 10.84 -17.46 -52.62
C TRP A 186 9.97 -16.40 -51.94
N LEU A 187 10.57 -15.42 -51.27
CA LEU A 187 9.85 -14.31 -50.64
C LEU A 187 9.01 -13.53 -51.65
N GLY A 188 9.58 -13.24 -52.83
CA GLY A 188 8.87 -12.53 -53.90
C GLY A 188 7.69 -13.29 -54.51
N GLU A 189 7.68 -14.62 -54.42
CA GLU A 189 6.60 -15.48 -54.93
C GLU A 189 5.52 -15.76 -53.86
N HIS A 190 5.90 -15.87 -52.59
CA HIS A 190 5.03 -16.41 -51.53
C HIS A 190 4.63 -15.41 -50.45
N VAL A 191 5.36 -14.31 -50.26
CA VAL A 191 5.04 -13.31 -49.23
C VAL A 191 4.38 -12.09 -49.87
N SER A 192 3.16 -11.80 -49.45
CA SER A 192 2.34 -10.72 -50.01
C SER A 192 2.74 -9.32 -49.53
N HIS A 193 3.26 -9.19 -48.31
CA HIS A 193 3.67 -7.92 -47.74
C HIS A 193 5.07 -7.52 -48.22
N ALA A 194 5.26 -6.23 -48.51
CA ALA A 194 6.58 -5.70 -48.86
C ALA A 194 7.52 -5.70 -47.65
N ALA A 195 8.80 -5.97 -47.90
CA ALA A 195 9.84 -5.85 -46.89
C ALA A 195 9.92 -4.42 -46.34
N GLN A 196 9.93 -4.27 -45.02
CA GLN A 196 10.17 -3.01 -44.34
C GLN A 196 11.57 -3.00 -43.71
N PRO A 197 12.31 -1.89 -43.77
CA PRO A 197 13.55 -1.78 -43.02
C PRO A 197 13.27 -1.81 -41.52
N LEU A 198 14.12 -2.50 -40.75
CA LEU A 198 14.11 -2.38 -39.30
C LEU A 198 14.44 -0.94 -38.90
N VAL A 199 13.80 -0.46 -37.84
CA VAL A 199 14.06 0.86 -37.27
C VAL A 199 15.26 0.76 -36.33
N GLU A 200 16.34 1.45 -36.67
CA GLU A 200 17.52 1.55 -35.83
C GLU A 200 17.26 2.55 -34.69
N LEU A 201 17.22 2.04 -33.46
CA LEU A 201 16.98 2.79 -32.23
C LEU A 201 18.20 2.64 -31.34
N ARG A 202 19.07 3.66 -31.34
CA ARG A 202 20.36 3.63 -30.63
C ARG A 202 21.22 2.45 -31.05
N ASP A 203 21.26 1.40 -30.23
CA ASP A 203 22.04 0.19 -30.47
C ASP A 203 21.15 -1.02 -30.82
N ILE A 204 19.83 -0.91 -30.86
CA ILE A 204 18.93 -2.01 -31.27
C ILE A 204 18.27 -1.72 -32.62
N ALA A 205 17.85 -2.78 -33.31
CA ALA A 205 17.04 -2.70 -34.53
C ALA A 205 15.75 -3.49 -34.34
N VAL A 206 14.62 -2.82 -34.60
CA VAL A 206 13.30 -3.30 -34.21
C VAL A 206 12.35 -3.20 -35.40
N PRO A 207 11.42 -4.15 -35.61
CA PRO A 207 10.37 -3.99 -36.61
C PRO A 207 9.56 -2.70 -36.38
N LEU A 208 9.12 -2.03 -37.46
CA LEU A 208 8.52 -0.70 -37.40
C LEU A 208 7.27 -0.66 -36.52
N GLU A 209 6.42 -1.67 -36.68
CA GLU A 209 5.19 -1.92 -35.93
C GLU A 209 5.41 -2.16 -34.44
N CYS A 210 6.62 -2.55 -34.05
CA CYS A 210 7.00 -2.73 -32.65
C CYS A 210 7.58 -1.44 -32.02
N VAL A 211 7.78 -0.38 -32.80
CA VAL A 211 8.23 0.91 -32.27
C VAL A 211 7.05 1.63 -31.61
N PRO A 212 7.11 1.96 -30.31
CA PRO A 212 6.03 2.67 -29.62
C PRO A 212 5.77 4.04 -30.26
N ALA A 213 4.51 4.47 -30.31
CA ALA A 213 4.14 5.78 -30.87
C ALA A 213 4.79 6.94 -30.10
N GLU A 214 5.02 6.75 -28.80
CA GLU A 214 5.68 7.64 -27.85
C GLU A 214 7.15 7.91 -28.20
N ALA A 215 7.74 7.12 -29.11
CA ALA A 215 9.08 7.39 -29.64
C ALA A 215 9.16 8.77 -30.35
N ALA A 216 8.04 9.29 -30.84
CA ALA A 216 7.92 10.60 -31.47
C ALA A 216 7.57 11.73 -30.49
N ASP A 217 7.55 11.45 -29.18
CA ASP A 217 7.21 12.45 -28.16
C ASP A 217 8.16 13.65 -28.20
N LYS A 218 7.56 14.83 -28.04
CA LYS A 218 8.26 16.10 -27.98
C LYS A 218 8.66 16.42 -26.54
N PRO A 219 9.71 17.24 -26.33
CA PRO A 219 10.08 17.68 -24.99
C PRO A 219 8.90 18.39 -24.33
N PRO A 220 8.68 18.17 -23.01
CA PRO A 220 7.64 18.86 -22.29
C PRO A 220 7.91 20.37 -22.25
N HIS A 221 6.83 21.14 -22.15
CA HIS A 221 6.95 22.59 -22.07
C HIS A 221 7.46 23.00 -20.68
N LEU A 222 8.59 23.70 -20.65
CA LEU A 222 9.13 24.26 -19.42
C LEU A 222 8.55 25.66 -19.14
N SER A 223 8.13 25.90 -17.91
CA SER A 223 7.77 27.25 -17.45
C SER A 223 8.96 28.21 -17.64
N THR A 224 8.71 29.35 -18.27
CA THR A 224 9.73 30.38 -18.49
C THR A 224 9.97 31.18 -17.22
N ALA A 225 11.21 31.63 -17.03
CA ALA A 225 11.54 32.50 -15.91
C ALA A 225 10.80 33.84 -16.03
N PRO A 226 10.28 34.41 -14.92
CA PRO A 226 9.67 35.72 -14.92
C PRO A 226 10.66 36.77 -15.44
N GLN A 227 10.20 37.62 -16.36
CA GLN A 227 10.96 38.80 -16.78
C GLN A 227 10.93 39.84 -15.63
N PRO A 228 12.06 40.49 -15.30
CA PRO A 228 12.06 41.55 -14.30
C PRO A 228 11.15 42.68 -14.75
N GLN A 229 10.00 42.84 -14.10
CA GLN A 229 9.08 43.95 -14.36
C GLN A 229 9.67 45.22 -13.76
N SER A 230 9.88 46.25 -14.59
CA SER A 230 10.24 47.58 -14.10
C SER A 230 9.07 48.13 -13.27
N ALA A 231 9.29 48.32 -11.97
CA ALA A 231 8.38 49.09 -11.14
C ALA A 231 8.33 50.52 -11.68
N ASP A 232 7.13 50.96 -12.04
CA ASP A 232 6.79 52.25 -12.66
C ASP A 232 7.29 52.44 -14.10
N GLY A 233 6.38 52.82 -15.01
CA GLY A 233 6.61 53.10 -16.43
C GLY A 233 7.52 54.30 -16.73
N LYS A 234 8.53 54.57 -15.89
CA LYS A 234 9.65 55.44 -16.15
C LYS A 234 10.90 54.57 -16.22
N GLN A 235 11.56 54.59 -17.37
CA GLN A 235 12.88 54.02 -17.57
C GLN A 235 13.90 54.67 -16.61
N GLN A 236 13.98 54.15 -15.39
CA GLN A 236 15.21 54.20 -14.60
C GLN A 236 15.99 52.94 -14.96
N ALA A 237 17.18 53.14 -15.53
CA ALA A 237 18.10 52.08 -15.91
C ALA A 237 18.30 51.13 -14.71
N PRO A 238 17.89 49.85 -14.79
CA PRO A 238 18.19 48.92 -13.72
C PRO A 238 19.71 48.68 -13.69
N LEU A 239 20.30 48.63 -12.50
CA LEU A 239 21.48 47.79 -12.29
C LEU A 239 21.19 46.42 -12.92
N PRO A 240 22.12 45.82 -13.68
CA PRO A 240 21.83 44.58 -14.39
C PRO A 240 21.66 43.46 -13.37
N ALA A 241 20.40 43.17 -13.01
CA ALA A 241 20.10 41.87 -12.42
C ALA A 241 20.52 40.81 -13.47
N PRO A 242 21.28 39.78 -13.08
CA PRO A 242 21.69 38.75 -14.02
C PRO A 242 20.44 38.15 -14.65
N ALA A 243 20.43 38.06 -15.99
CA ALA A 243 19.32 37.44 -16.70
C ALA A 243 19.09 36.02 -16.16
N ALA A 244 17.83 35.66 -15.93
CA ALA A 244 17.49 34.30 -15.55
C ALA A 244 18.03 33.31 -16.60
N PRO A 245 18.55 32.15 -16.19
CA PRO A 245 19.18 31.25 -17.14
C PRO A 245 18.14 30.63 -18.07
N GLU A 246 18.55 30.39 -19.31
CA GLU A 246 17.73 29.71 -20.30
C GLU A 246 17.68 28.22 -20.00
N LEU A 247 16.48 27.62 -20.01
CA LEU A 247 16.32 26.17 -19.86
C LEU A 247 15.91 25.55 -21.19
N THR A 248 16.59 24.49 -21.57
CA THR A 248 16.23 23.66 -22.72
C THR A 248 16.27 22.18 -22.33
N LEU A 249 15.63 21.35 -23.15
CA LEU A 249 15.55 19.90 -22.95
C LEU A 249 16.07 19.17 -24.18
N ASP A 250 16.95 18.21 -23.96
CA ASP A 250 17.34 17.23 -24.97
C ASP A 250 16.82 15.85 -24.57
N ARG A 251 16.54 14.98 -25.55
CA ARG A 251 16.11 13.61 -25.25
C ARG A 251 17.25 12.89 -24.52
N HIS A 252 16.97 12.42 -23.31
CA HIS A 252 17.89 11.57 -22.56
C HIS A 252 17.79 10.13 -23.06
N TRP A 253 18.95 9.49 -23.20
CA TRP A 253 19.04 8.09 -23.56
C TRP A 253 20.00 7.36 -22.62
N PRO A 254 19.66 6.13 -22.21
CA PRO A 254 20.59 5.26 -21.52
C PRO A 254 21.77 4.91 -22.43
N ALA A 255 22.88 4.45 -21.83
CA ALA A 255 24.10 4.13 -22.56
C ALA A 255 23.92 3.02 -23.62
N SER A 256 23.01 2.08 -23.39
CA SER A 256 22.69 0.96 -24.29
C SER A 256 21.28 0.45 -23.98
N LEU A 257 20.41 0.36 -24.99
CA LEU A 257 19.09 -0.25 -24.85
C LEU A 257 19.20 -1.77 -24.75
N ARG A 258 20.21 -2.37 -25.40
CA ARG A 258 20.45 -3.82 -25.34
C ARG A 258 20.62 -4.33 -23.92
N ARG A 259 21.24 -3.56 -23.03
CA ARG A 259 21.53 -3.96 -21.65
C ARG A 259 20.35 -3.82 -20.70
N LEU A 260 19.26 -3.18 -21.12
CA LEU A 260 18.07 -3.02 -20.29
C LEU A 260 17.24 -4.29 -20.25
N ARG A 261 16.60 -4.56 -19.11
CA ARG A 261 15.57 -5.62 -19.00
C ARG A 261 14.41 -5.37 -19.96
N TYR A 262 14.04 -4.10 -20.15
CA TYR A 262 13.00 -3.63 -21.06
C TYR A 262 13.58 -2.63 -22.07
N PRO A 263 14.12 -3.07 -23.22
CA PRO A 263 14.80 -2.21 -24.18
C PRO A 263 13.95 -1.08 -24.78
N LEU A 264 12.63 -1.27 -24.90
CA LEU A 264 11.71 -0.24 -25.42
C LEU A 264 11.13 0.70 -24.36
N GLN A 265 11.33 0.42 -23.07
CA GLN A 265 10.80 1.26 -21.99
C GLN A 265 11.24 2.73 -22.10
N PRO A 266 12.50 3.07 -22.46
CA PRO A 266 12.91 4.47 -22.63
C PRO A 266 12.23 5.21 -23.79
N LEU A 267 11.56 4.48 -24.69
CA LEU A 267 10.74 5.06 -25.78
C LEU A 267 9.33 5.34 -25.28
N GLN A 268 8.73 4.36 -24.59
CA GLN A 268 7.40 4.45 -23.98
C GLN A 268 7.32 5.52 -22.89
N GLN A 269 8.39 5.67 -22.10
CA GLN A 269 8.51 6.66 -21.03
C GLN A 269 9.68 7.58 -21.32
N ALA A 270 9.38 8.61 -22.13
CA ALA A 270 10.34 9.62 -22.51
C ALA A 270 10.99 10.32 -21.32
N SER A 271 12.32 10.35 -21.32
CA SER A 271 13.12 11.07 -20.34
C SER A 271 13.91 12.19 -21.03
N TRP A 272 14.01 13.34 -20.36
CA TRP A 272 14.55 14.57 -20.95
C TRP A 272 15.69 15.13 -20.10
N GLN A 273 16.87 15.25 -20.67
CA GLN A 273 18.02 15.85 -20.01
C GLN A 273 17.81 17.36 -19.92
N LEU A 274 17.93 17.91 -18.71
CA LEU A 274 17.81 19.34 -18.48
C LEU A 274 19.14 20.03 -18.78
N LEU A 275 19.09 21.03 -19.66
CA LEU A 275 20.19 21.94 -19.95
C LEU A 275 19.87 23.32 -19.38
N MET A 276 20.89 23.99 -18.86
CA MET A 276 20.83 25.36 -18.37
C MET A 276 21.89 26.18 -19.08
N ASN A 277 21.47 27.23 -19.80
CA ASN A 277 22.31 28.01 -20.72
C ASN A 277 23.06 27.12 -21.72
N GLY A 278 22.37 26.09 -22.25
CA GLY A 278 22.93 25.12 -23.19
C GLY A 278 23.92 24.12 -22.59
N GLN A 279 24.14 24.11 -21.27
CA GLN A 279 25.03 23.15 -20.60
C GLN A 279 24.21 22.09 -19.84
N PRO A 280 24.57 20.79 -19.94
CA PRO A 280 23.94 19.73 -19.17
C PRO A 280 24.01 19.97 -17.65
N THR A 281 22.89 19.81 -16.96
CA THR A 281 22.81 20.00 -15.49
C THR A 281 23.03 18.72 -14.69
N GLY A 282 22.99 17.55 -15.35
CA GLY A 282 23.01 16.24 -14.68
C GLY A 282 21.64 15.77 -14.19
N TRP A 283 20.57 16.51 -14.49
CA TRP A 283 19.19 16.17 -14.13
C TRP A 283 18.39 15.72 -15.35
N VAL A 284 17.49 14.77 -15.11
CA VAL A 284 16.58 14.19 -16.10
C VAL A 284 15.14 14.38 -15.63
N LEU A 285 14.26 14.79 -16.54
CA LEU A 285 12.84 15.04 -16.31
C LEU A 285 11.97 14.00 -17.02
N ASP A 286 10.79 13.79 -16.47
CA ASP A 286 9.70 13.04 -17.09
C ASP A 286 8.86 13.95 -18.01
N GLN A 287 7.71 13.47 -18.45
CA GLN A 287 6.81 14.22 -19.34
C GLN A 287 6.02 15.33 -18.66
N GLU A 288 5.86 15.28 -17.34
CA GLU A 288 5.07 16.24 -16.57
C GLU A 288 5.90 16.82 -15.41
N PRO A 289 6.95 17.61 -15.71
CA PRO A 289 7.84 18.10 -14.68
C PRO A 289 7.15 19.16 -13.81
N ALA A 290 6.95 18.83 -12.53
CA ALA A 290 6.56 19.82 -11.53
C ALA A 290 7.72 20.79 -11.27
N MET A 291 7.60 22.01 -11.79
CA MET A 291 8.64 23.04 -11.79
C MET A 291 8.08 24.43 -11.44
N VAL A 292 8.83 25.20 -10.64
CA VAL A 292 8.46 26.56 -10.26
C VAL A 292 9.67 27.50 -10.18
N TRP A 293 9.54 28.67 -10.81
CA TRP A 293 10.48 29.78 -10.69
C TRP A 293 10.15 30.68 -9.51
N ARG A 294 11.19 31.20 -8.87
CA ARG A 294 11.08 32.32 -7.94
C ARG A 294 10.75 33.58 -8.74
N ALA A 295 10.01 34.51 -8.12
CA ALA A 295 9.48 35.70 -8.81
C ALA A 295 10.55 36.61 -9.43
N ASP A 296 11.78 36.58 -8.92
CA ASP A 296 12.93 37.34 -9.43
C ASP A 296 13.73 36.62 -10.52
N GLY A 297 13.34 35.38 -10.88
CA GLY A 297 14.08 34.54 -11.83
C GLY A 297 15.43 34.03 -11.32
N GLN A 298 15.79 34.29 -10.05
CA GLN A 298 17.08 33.92 -9.46
C GLN A 298 17.01 32.62 -8.64
N GLY A 299 15.88 31.92 -8.70
CA GLY A 299 15.68 30.63 -8.04
C GLY A 299 14.73 29.74 -8.85
N LEU A 300 15.05 28.47 -8.94
CA LEU A 300 14.27 27.45 -9.64
C LEU A 300 14.16 26.22 -8.75
N ALA A 301 12.97 25.64 -8.64
CA ALA A 301 12.76 24.38 -7.96
C ALA A 301 11.98 23.42 -8.84
N LEU A 302 12.37 22.15 -8.86
CA LEU A 302 11.67 21.10 -9.59
C LEU A 302 11.93 19.73 -8.99
N TYR A 303 11.09 18.78 -9.39
CA TYR A 303 11.38 17.37 -9.18
C TYR A 303 12.09 16.76 -10.40
N ALA A 304 13.19 16.05 -10.17
CA ALA A 304 14.01 15.46 -11.23
C ALA A 304 14.71 14.17 -10.79
N TYR A 305 15.21 13.40 -11.75
CA TYR A 305 16.02 12.20 -11.55
C TYR A 305 17.50 12.52 -11.79
N PRO A 306 18.42 11.96 -11.00
CA PRO A 306 19.85 12.07 -11.31
C PRO A 306 20.17 11.30 -12.60
N GLN A 307 21.07 11.83 -13.43
CA GLN A 307 21.48 11.19 -14.68
C GLN A 307 22.36 9.95 -14.47
N GLN A 308 23.11 9.88 -13.37
CA GLN A 308 24.07 8.80 -13.06
C GLN A 308 23.96 8.34 -11.60
N GLY A 309 24.07 7.03 -11.38
CA GLY A 309 24.05 6.38 -10.06
C GLY A 309 23.11 5.17 -10.00
N GLU A 310 23.27 4.30 -9.00
CA GLU A 310 22.37 3.16 -8.75
C GLU A 310 20.95 3.62 -8.35
N GLU A 311 20.79 4.87 -7.91
CA GLU A 311 19.51 5.48 -7.49
C GLU A 311 18.79 6.29 -8.60
N ASN A 312 19.10 6.05 -9.88
CA ASN A 312 18.51 6.78 -11.02
C ASN A 312 16.97 6.68 -11.12
N SER A 313 16.33 5.81 -10.35
CA SER A 313 14.88 5.63 -10.29
C SER A 313 14.18 6.49 -9.23
N ILE A 314 14.92 7.19 -8.35
CA ILE A 314 14.33 7.98 -7.26
C ILE A 314 14.28 9.45 -7.66
N ARG A 315 13.06 9.98 -7.74
CA ARG A 315 12.80 11.41 -7.98
C ARG A 315 13.20 12.23 -6.75
N ARG A 316 13.91 13.34 -6.96
CA ARG A 316 14.44 14.22 -5.91
C ARG A 316 13.93 15.64 -6.08
N LEU A 317 13.78 16.36 -4.98
CA LEU A 317 13.62 17.81 -5.03
C LEU A 317 14.99 18.44 -5.31
N VAL A 318 15.10 19.17 -6.41
CA VAL A 318 16.30 19.91 -6.80
C VAL A 318 15.99 21.39 -6.88
N VAL A 319 16.90 22.20 -6.37
CA VAL A 319 16.73 23.65 -6.30
C VAL A 319 18.00 24.31 -6.81
N TRP A 320 17.86 25.15 -7.83
CA TRP A 320 18.91 26.04 -8.29
C TRP A 320 18.67 27.44 -7.74
N THR A 321 19.75 28.11 -7.31
CA THR A 321 19.73 29.55 -7.01
C THR A 321 20.97 30.19 -7.62
N ALA A 322 20.86 31.46 -8.03
CA ALA A 322 22.01 32.18 -8.61
C ALA A 322 23.22 32.24 -7.66
N GLU A 323 22.97 32.28 -6.35
CA GLU A 323 24.02 32.38 -5.32
C GLU A 323 24.73 31.05 -5.03
N LYS A 324 24.00 29.93 -5.03
CA LYS A 324 24.53 28.62 -4.59
C LYS A 324 24.61 27.56 -5.68
N GLY A 325 24.09 27.84 -6.88
CA GLY A 325 23.93 26.84 -7.92
C GLY A 325 22.91 25.76 -7.56
N TRP A 326 23.10 24.56 -8.11
CA TRP A 326 22.24 23.41 -7.90
C TRP A 326 22.45 22.77 -6.54
N GLN A 327 21.36 22.56 -5.82
CA GLN A 327 21.25 21.82 -4.57
C GLN A 327 20.18 20.74 -4.70
N GLN A 328 20.26 19.70 -3.87
CA GLN A 328 19.28 18.61 -3.84
C GLN A 328 18.86 18.28 -2.41
N TRP A 329 17.60 17.92 -2.23
CA TRP A 329 17.05 17.37 -1.00
C TRP A 329 16.54 15.97 -1.29
N PRO A 330 17.38 14.94 -1.07
CA PRO A 330 16.99 13.56 -1.34
C PRO A 330 16.02 13.01 -0.29
N GLN A 331 16.06 13.50 0.96
CA GLN A 331 15.12 13.06 1.99
C GLN A 331 13.80 13.84 1.96
N LEU A 332 12.69 13.10 1.89
CA LEU A 332 11.33 13.66 2.02
C LEU A 332 10.95 14.00 3.47
N LEU A 333 11.63 13.42 4.46
CA LEU A 333 11.31 13.50 5.88
C LEU A 333 12.62 13.37 6.68
N PRO A 334 12.85 14.14 7.76
CA PRO A 334 13.96 13.89 8.68
C PRO A 334 13.79 12.54 9.37
N TYR A 335 14.89 11.95 9.84
CA TYR A 335 14.81 10.68 10.57
C TYR A 335 13.80 10.77 11.73
N ASP A 336 12.82 9.86 11.72
CA ASP A 336 11.82 9.73 12.76
C ASP A 336 11.52 8.25 13.01
N ARG A 337 11.16 7.93 14.26
CA ARG A 337 10.81 6.57 14.71
C ARG A 337 9.31 6.36 14.85
N LYS A 338 8.52 7.40 14.61
CA LYS A 338 7.08 7.30 14.52
C LYS A 338 6.69 6.42 13.32
N PRO A 339 5.67 5.56 13.41
CA PRO A 339 5.21 4.76 12.28
C PRO A 339 4.36 5.63 11.34
N TRP A 340 5.02 6.43 10.50
CA TRP A 340 4.41 7.29 9.49
C TRP A 340 5.36 7.47 8.30
N THR A 341 4.80 7.82 7.16
CA THR A 341 5.53 8.14 5.94
C THR A 341 4.95 9.39 5.30
N VAL A 342 5.78 10.02 4.47
CA VAL A 342 5.44 11.22 3.74
C VAL A 342 5.82 11.02 2.28
N GLU A 343 4.90 11.33 1.38
CA GLU A 343 5.13 11.26 -0.07
C GLU A 343 5.04 12.63 -0.74
N MET A 344 5.62 12.70 -1.94
CA MET A 344 5.46 13.87 -2.80
C MET A 344 3.99 14.03 -3.15
N PHE A 345 3.46 15.23 -2.94
CA PHE A 345 2.12 15.54 -3.37
C PHE A 345 2.09 15.72 -4.89
N TRP A 346 1.11 15.12 -5.55
CA TRP A 346 0.83 15.31 -6.98
C TRP A 346 -0.58 15.85 -7.12
N PRO A 347 -0.78 16.97 -7.83
CA PRO A 347 -2.11 17.51 -8.06
C PRO A 347 -2.93 16.56 -8.94
N ASP A 348 -4.23 16.55 -8.70
CA ASP A 348 -5.19 15.81 -9.53
C ASP A 348 -6.49 16.62 -9.72
N GLU A 349 -7.52 15.97 -10.27
CA GLU A 349 -8.81 16.60 -10.54
C GLU A 349 -9.53 17.11 -9.26
N ILE A 350 -9.24 16.51 -8.10
CA ILE A 350 -9.87 16.86 -6.82
C ILE A 350 -9.05 17.92 -6.10
N ASP A 351 -7.72 17.80 -6.11
CA ASP A 351 -6.81 18.74 -5.45
C ASP A 351 -5.78 19.29 -6.45
N SER A 352 -6.08 20.46 -6.99
CA SER A 352 -5.24 21.14 -7.99
C SER A 352 -4.15 22.02 -7.39
N ARG A 353 -3.89 21.95 -6.07
CA ARG A 353 -2.87 22.81 -5.43
C ARG A 353 -1.48 22.48 -5.97
N PRO A 354 -0.59 23.47 -6.16
CA PRO A 354 0.72 23.18 -6.72
C PRO A 354 1.60 22.40 -5.72
N PRO A 355 2.41 21.44 -6.21
CA PRO A 355 3.32 20.67 -5.37
C PRO A 355 4.50 21.52 -4.85
N LEU A 356 4.88 22.57 -5.58
CA LEU A 356 5.98 23.47 -5.25
C LEU A 356 5.53 24.93 -5.40
N GLN A 357 5.92 25.78 -4.45
CA GLN A 357 5.63 27.22 -4.51
C GLN A 357 6.70 28.03 -3.78
N TRP A 358 7.22 29.10 -4.41
CA TRP A 358 8.11 30.03 -3.71
C TRP A 358 7.33 31.03 -2.85
N SER A 359 7.87 31.32 -1.66
CA SER A 359 7.40 32.34 -0.73
C SER A 359 8.61 33.17 -0.28
N GLY A 360 8.93 34.22 -1.05
CA GLY A 360 10.20 34.93 -0.92
C GLY A 360 11.36 34.00 -1.24
N ASN A 361 12.33 33.89 -0.31
CA ASN A 361 13.50 33.02 -0.47
C ASN A 361 13.29 31.58 0.02
N VAL A 362 12.10 31.26 0.54
CA VAL A 362 11.76 29.94 1.04
C VAL A 362 10.87 29.23 0.04
N LEU A 363 11.23 28.00 -0.30
CA LEU A 363 10.42 27.12 -1.13
C LEU A 363 9.46 26.32 -0.25
N LYS A 364 8.17 26.39 -0.55
CA LYS A 364 7.15 25.50 0.00
C LYS A 364 7.07 24.25 -0.87
N GLN A 365 7.39 23.10 -0.28
CA GLN A 365 7.25 21.79 -0.88
C GLN A 365 6.05 21.09 -0.24
N ARG A 366 4.94 20.96 -0.97
CA ARG A 366 3.75 20.24 -0.50
C ARG A 366 4.01 18.75 -0.52
N VAL A 367 3.56 18.09 0.54
CA VAL A 367 3.69 16.65 0.76
C VAL A 367 2.43 16.10 1.38
N GLN A 368 2.18 14.81 1.18
CA GLN A 368 1.06 14.07 1.74
C GLN A 368 1.54 13.15 2.86
N ILE A 369 0.79 13.13 3.96
CA ILE A 369 0.99 12.19 5.07
C ILE A 369 0.20 10.92 4.78
N ASP A 370 0.77 9.76 5.10
CA ASP A 370 0.06 8.49 5.01
C ASP A 370 -1.22 8.47 5.87
N THR A 371 -2.17 7.68 5.43
CA THR A 371 -3.34 7.28 6.20
C THR A 371 -3.02 5.99 6.98
N PRO A 372 -3.17 5.98 8.32
CA PRO A 372 -2.98 4.79 9.12
C PRO A 372 -4.11 3.77 8.90
N GLY A 373 -3.74 2.59 8.45
CA GLY A 373 -4.58 1.40 8.42
C GLY A 373 -4.34 0.51 9.64
N ILE A 374 -5.27 -0.40 9.88
CA ILE A 374 -5.17 -1.46 10.89
C ILE A 374 -5.64 -2.74 10.22
N GLU A 375 -5.09 -3.88 10.63
CA GLU A 375 -5.31 -5.19 9.98
C GLU A 375 -6.78 -5.59 9.85
N ARG A 376 -7.64 -5.03 10.70
CA ARG A 376 -9.09 -5.21 10.64
C ARG A 376 -9.76 -3.86 10.78
N LEU A 377 -10.96 -3.74 10.20
CA LEU A 377 -11.68 -2.48 10.09
C LEU A 377 -11.65 -1.56 11.32
N HIS A 378 -11.81 -2.11 12.54
CA HIS A 378 -11.96 -1.32 13.77
C HIS A 378 -10.85 -1.54 14.81
N ASP A 379 -10.08 -2.62 14.68
CA ASP A 379 -8.90 -2.90 15.52
C ASP A 379 -7.88 -3.81 14.84
N GLY A 380 -6.71 -3.97 15.48
CA GLY A 380 -5.67 -4.85 14.98
C GLY A 380 -4.39 -4.75 15.79
N THR A 381 -3.42 -5.61 15.47
CA THR A 381 -2.14 -5.65 16.21
C THR A 381 -1.01 -4.88 15.52
N ASN A 382 -1.28 -4.39 14.31
CA ASN A 382 -0.34 -3.62 13.51
C ASN A 382 -1.00 -2.38 12.92
N ILE A 383 -0.18 -1.36 12.63
CA ILE A 383 -0.57 -0.16 11.90
C ILE A 383 0.12 -0.20 10.55
N SER A 384 -0.66 -0.29 9.47
CA SER A 384 -0.18 -0.13 8.10
C SER A 384 -0.19 1.34 7.69
N LEU A 385 0.67 1.70 6.75
CA LEU A 385 0.81 3.07 6.25
C LEU A 385 0.41 3.08 4.78
N THR A 386 -0.69 3.77 4.46
CA THR A 386 -1.23 3.81 3.10
C THR A 386 -1.26 5.25 2.61
N VAL A 387 -0.54 5.50 1.53
CA VAL A 387 -0.42 6.83 0.88
C VAL A 387 -1.37 7.00 -0.30
N SER A 388 -1.94 5.91 -0.81
CA SER A 388 -3.01 5.96 -1.80
C SER A 388 -4.34 6.39 -1.17
N ARG A 389 -5.26 6.87 -2.02
CA ARG A 389 -6.63 7.14 -1.59
C ARG A 389 -7.26 5.87 -1.03
N THR A 390 -7.95 6.02 0.09
CA THR A 390 -8.68 4.96 0.78
C THR A 390 -10.07 5.45 1.10
N GLU A 391 -11.04 4.53 1.11
CA GLU A 391 -12.39 4.85 1.53
C GLU A 391 -12.52 4.79 3.06
N ALA A 392 -13.40 5.64 3.59
CA ALA A 392 -13.75 5.66 4.99
C ALA A 392 -15.25 5.82 5.19
N CYS A 393 -15.73 5.39 6.36
CA CYS A 393 -17.12 5.58 6.77
C CYS A 393 -17.44 7.08 6.90
N ALA A 394 -18.24 7.59 5.97
CA ALA A 394 -18.81 8.94 6.01
C ALA A 394 -20.08 9.00 6.87
N GLY A 395 -20.74 7.85 7.09
CA GLY A 395 -21.91 7.70 7.93
C GLY A 395 -22.52 6.31 7.81
N HIS A 396 -23.72 6.13 8.37
CA HIS A 396 -24.48 4.89 8.27
C HIS A 396 -25.91 5.19 7.81
N ALA A 397 -26.48 4.28 7.03
CA ALA A 397 -27.92 4.24 6.77
C ALA A 397 -28.69 3.89 8.06
N ARG A 398 -30.03 4.05 8.04
CA ARG A 398 -30.86 3.77 9.22
C ARG A 398 -30.79 2.31 9.69
N ASP A 399 -30.58 1.38 8.75
CA ASP A 399 -30.41 -0.06 9.00
C ASP A 399 -28.96 -0.42 9.36
N GLY A 400 -28.07 0.58 9.47
CA GLY A 400 -26.70 0.40 9.91
C GLY A 400 -25.70 0.05 8.81
N ARG A 401 -26.12 -0.08 7.55
CA ARG A 401 -25.16 -0.24 6.44
C ARG A 401 -24.26 0.99 6.33
N VAL A 402 -22.98 0.75 6.08
CA VAL A 402 -21.98 1.82 5.95
C VAL A 402 -22.23 2.65 4.70
N LEU A 403 -21.94 3.94 4.77
CA LEU A 403 -21.92 4.84 3.62
C LEU A 403 -20.48 5.32 3.44
N LEU A 404 -19.85 4.91 2.35
CA LEU A 404 -18.43 5.16 2.09
C LEU A 404 -18.21 6.42 1.25
N LYS A 405 -17.08 7.08 1.52
CA LYS A 405 -16.51 8.16 0.71
C LYS A 405 -15.00 8.09 0.77
N ASP A 406 -14.36 8.68 -0.24
CA ASP A 406 -12.93 8.92 -0.25
C ASP A 406 -12.53 9.69 1.01
N ARG A 407 -11.51 9.17 1.69
CA ARG A 407 -10.91 9.83 2.85
C ARG A 407 -10.18 11.08 2.38
N PRO A 408 -10.35 12.23 3.05
CA PRO A 408 -9.61 13.44 2.71
C PRO A 408 -8.11 13.27 2.94
N ASP A 409 -7.30 13.66 1.96
CA ASP A 409 -5.84 13.63 2.07
C ASP A 409 -5.34 14.64 3.12
N THR A 410 -4.39 14.20 3.95
CA THR A 410 -3.74 15.08 4.91
C THR A 410 -2.43 15.58 4.33
N THR A 411 -2.31 16.88 4.13
CA THR A 411 -1.12 17.50 3.52
C THR A 411 -0.53 18.61 4.39
N PHE A 412 0.76 18.86 4.19
CA PHE A 412 1.45 20.03 4.73
C PHE A 412 2.57 20.47 3.77
N CYS A 413 3.23 21.58 4.06
CA CYS A 413 4.37 22.05 3.27
C CYS A 413 5.66 22.00 4.09
N TRP A 414 6.71 21.38 3.56
CA TRP A 414 8.08 21.67 4.00
C TRP A 414 8.48 23.07 3.57
N LEU A 415 9.08 23.83 4.48
CA LEU A 415 9.66 25.14 4.23
C LEU A 415 11.17 24.97 3.98
N ARG A 416 11.54 24.74 2.73
CA ARG A 416 12.92 24.53 2.27
C ARG A 416 13.60 25.87 2.05
N ASP A 417 14.61 26.16 2.85
CA ASP A 417 15.43 27.35 2.70
C ASP A 417 16.77 26.96 2.08
N PRO A 418 17.06 27.37 0.82
CA PRO A 418 18.34 27.09 0.18
C PRO A 418 19.53 27.71 0.95
N ALA A 419 19.32 28.76 1.74
CA ALA A 419 20.35 29.34 2.58
C ALA A 419 20.68 28.43 3.78
N GLN A 420 19.69 27.68 4.29
CA GLN A 420 19.76 26.85 5.50
C GLN A 420 19.21 25.43 5.25
N PRO A 421 19.83 24.65 4.34
CA PRO A 421 19.30 23.36 3.87
C PRO A 421 19.12 22.30 4.96
N GLN A 422 19.87 22.42 6.06
CA GLN A 422 19.86 21.50 7.19
C GLN A 422 18.69 21.71 8.16
N ILE A 423 17.99 22.86 8.08
CA ILE A 423 16.91 23.18 9.02
C ILE A 423 15.59 22.63 8.50
N TRP A 424 14.96 21.78 9.30
CA TRP A 424 13.65 21.24 9.01
C TRP A 424 12.55 22.12 9.60
N ARG A 425 11.67 22.62 8.72
CA ARG A 425 10.48 23.37 9.07
C ARG A 425 9.28 22.89 8.27
N ALA A 426 8.17 22.64 8.94
CA ALA A 426 6.90 22.25 8.32
C ALA A 426 5.85 23.33 8.56
N GLN A 427 4.93 23.50 7.62
CA GLN A 427 3.83 24.46 7.67
C GLN A 427 2.51 23.75 7.34
N SER A 428 1.51 23.91 8.22
CA SER A 428 0.15 23.39 7.99
C SER A 428 -0.65 24.28 7.03
N GLU A 429 -1.83 23.77 6.65
CA GLU A 429 -2.93 24.64 6.22
C GLU A 429 -3.32 25.66 7.33
N PRO A 430 -3.89 26.83 6.99
CA PRO A 430 -4.18 27.85 7.98
C PRO A 430 -5.27 27.44 8.99
N VAL A 431 -5.04 27.75 10.26
CA VAL A 431 -6.01 27.68 11.35
C VAL A 431 -6.40 29.11 11.68
N LEU A 432 -7.67 29.47 11.47
CA LEU A 432 -8.20 30.82 11.61
C LEU A 432 -7.34 31.86 10.86
N GLY A 433 -6.99 31.53 9.62
CA GLY A 433 -6.24 32.41 8.71
C GLY A 433 -4.73 32.50 8.96
N LYS A 434 -4.18 31.79 9.96
CA LYS A 434 -2.73 31.76 10.22
C LYS A 434 -2.20 30.32 10.21
N PRO A 435 -1.02 30.08 9.62
CA PRO A 435 -0.44 28.74 9.59
C PRO A 435 0.10 28.33 10.96
N LEU A 436 0.15 27.02 11.20
CA LEU A 436 1.05 26.45 12.19
C LEU A 436 2.41 26.15 11.54
N THR A 437 3.49 26.43 12.25
CA THR A 437 4.86 26.14 11.79
C THR A 437 5.59 25.32 12.85
N TRP A 438 6.06 24.15 12.45
CA TRP A 438 6.93 23.30 13.26
C TRP A 438 8.37 23.56 12.86
N THR A 439 9.26 23.73 13.84
CA THR A 439 10.71 23.78 13.62
C THR A 439 11.36 22.66 14.42
N LEU A 440 12.16 21.81 13.76
CA LEU A 440 12.80 20.68 14.41
C LEU A 440 13.73 21.17 15.52
N SER A 441 13.50 20.71 16.74
CA SER A 441 14.29 21.10 17.92
C SER A 441 15.17 19.97 18.44
N LYS A 442 14.74 18.71 18.26
CA LYS A 442 15.53 17.52 18.60
C LYS A 442 15.28 16.41 17.57
N GLU A 443 16.36 15.86 17.03
CA GLU A 443 16.32 14.68 16.16
C GLU A 443 15.94 13.42 16.94
N ALA A 444 15.37 12.44 16.24
CA ALA A 444 15.11 11.13 16.82
C ALA A 444 16.43 10.42 17.22
N LYS A 445 16.42 9.68 18.35
CA LYS A 445 17.61 9.01 18.90
C LYS A 445 17.32 7.58 19.37
N ASP A 446 18.36 6.75 19.32
CA ASP A 446 18.27 5.30 19.53
C ASP A 446 18.12 4.87 20.99
N GLU A 447 18.69 5.63 21.93
CA GLU A 447 18.85 5.23 23.33
C GLU A 447 17.54 4.81 24.01
N GLN A 448 16.42 5.46 23.66
CA GLN A 448 15.10 5.16 24.22
C GLN A 448 14.00 5.02 23.17
N GLY A 449 14.35 4.97 21.87
CA GLY A 449 13.37 4.96 20.78
C GLY A 449 12.60 6.28 20.70
N GLU A 450 13.31 7.39 20.90
CA GLU A 450 12.72 8.73 20.92
C GLU A 450 12.37 9.15 19.48
N THR A 451 11.16 9.69 19.29
CA THR A 451 10.75 10.33 18.03
C THR A 451 11.39 11.70 17.90
N SER A 452 11.21 12.34 16.74
CA SER A 452 11.59 13.74 16.56
C SER A 452 10.73 14.67 17.44
N ALA A 453 11.31 15.76 17.94
CA ALA A 453 10.60 16.78 18.72
C ALA A 453 10.70 18.16 18.05
N TRP A 454 9.61 18.90 18.11
CA TRP A 454 9.43 20.14 17.35
C TRP A 454 8.94 21.28 18.23
N ASN A 455 9.43 22.48 17.95
CA ASN A 455 8.84 23.72 18.47
C ASN A 455 7.68 24.14 17.55
N LEU A 456 6.57 24.58 18.13
CA LEU A 456 5.36 24.93 17.38
C LEU A 456 5.02 26.42 17.52
N GLN A 457 4.68 27.05 16.40
CA GLN A 457 4.21 28.43 16.33
C GLN A 457 2.90 28.52 15.55
N TRP A 458 2.01 29.43 15.94
CA TRP A 458 0.80 29.82 15.20
C TRP A 458 0.90 31.29 14.80
N GLY A 459 1.20 31.57 13.53
CA GLY A 459 1.72 32.89 13.14
C GLY A 459 2.94 33.25 14.00
N GLU A 460 2.90 34.42 14.65
CA GLU A 460 3.98 34.88 15.56
C GLU A 460 3.90 34.29 16.98
N LYS A 461 2.81 33.62 17.35
CA LYS A 461 2.60 33.11 18.72
C LYS A 461 3.27 31.74 18.87
N HIS A 462 4.21 31.62 19.80
CA HIS A 462 4.75 30.32 20.21
C HIS A 462 3.76 29.54 21.07
N LEU A 463 3.61 28.25 20.78
CA LEU A 463 2.87 27.31 21.62
C LEU A 463 3.87 26.55 22.50
N SER A 464 3.71 26.68 23.82
CA SER A 464 4.60 26.09 24.80
C SER A 464 4.67 24.57 24.71
N GLY A 465 5.83 24.01 25.05
CA GLY A 465 6.08 22.57 25.04
C GLY A 465 6.76 22.08 23.76
N SER A 466 7.00 20.77 23.70
CA SER A 466 7.52 20.08 22.52
C SER A 466 6.38 19.32 21.84
N TRP A 467 6.44 19.24 20.52
CA TRP A 467 5.36 18.70 19.68
C TRP A 467 5.88 17.61 18.76
N ALA A 468 5.02 16.65 18.42
CA ALA A 468 5.26 15.74 17.30
C ALA A 468 4.80 16.42 16.01
N LEU A 469 5.39 16.02 14.88
CA LEU A 469 4.94 16.44 13.56
C LEU A 469 3.83 15.51 13.06
N GLU A 470 2.65 15.62 13.65
CA GLU A 470 1.40 15.07 13.10
C GLU A 470 0.26 15.96 13.58
N HIS A 471 -0.59 16.39 12.65
CA HIS A 471 -1.67 17.32 12.93
C HIS A 471 -2.80 17.17 11.92
N LEU A 472 -3.98 17.65 12.28
CA LEU A 472 -5.11 17.84 11.37
C LEU A 472 -5.72 19.21 11.58
N VAL A 473 -5.95 19.93 10.49
CA VAL A 473 -6.68 21.21 10.51
C VAL A 473 -8.13 20.94 10.15
N VAL A 474 -9.01 21.02 11.15
CA VAL A 474 -10.43 20.69 11.00
C VAL A 474 -11.19 21.95 10.61
N LYS A 475 -11.75 21.94 9.39
CA LYS A 475 -12.56 23.03 8.82
C LYS A 475 -11.91 24.42 8.92
N GLY A 476 -10.57 24.49 8.90
CA GLY A 476 -9.81 25.74 9.06
C GLY A 476 -9.98 26.44 10.42
N ARG A 477 -10.64 25.82 11.39
CA ARG A 477 -11.01 26.43 12.68
C ARG A 477 -10.22 25.86 13.84
N TRP A 478 -10.02 24.54 13.86
CA TRP A 478 -9.28 23.87 14.92
C TRP A 478 -8.06 23.17 14.37
N ALA A 479 -7.01 23.07 15.19
CA ALA A 479 -5.91 22.15 14.94
C ALA A 479 -5.93 21.04 15.98
N VAL A 480 -6.00 19.80 15.53
CA VAL A 480 -5.73 18.62 16.37
C VAL A 480 -4.24 18.37 16.36
N LEU A 481 -3.61 18.42 17.54
CA LEU A 481 -2.17 18.40 17.72
C LEU A 481 -1.75 17.28 18.66
N MET A 482 -0.60 16.68 18.36
CA MET A 482 0.04 15.69 19.22
C MET A 482 1.24 16.31 19.95
N PRO A 483 1.19 16.47 21.28
CA PRO A 483 2.36 16.81 22.08
C PRO A 483 3.44 15.72 21.94
N PHE A 484 4.70 16.13 22.01
CA PHE A 484 5.82 15.19 22.05
C PHE A 484 5.87 14.48 23.40
N ALA A 485 6.02 13.17 23.37
CA ALA A 485 6.27 12.32 24.53
C ALA A 485 7.10 11.10 24.10
N ARG A 486 7.46 10.25 25.06
CA ARG A 486 7.95 8.89 24.73
C ARG A 486 6.93 8.19 23.82
N ALA A 487 7.38 7.29 22.95
CA ALA A 487 6.48 6.47 22.15
C ALA A 487 5.46 5.76 23.06
N PRO A 488 4.15 5.72 22.72
CA PRO A 488 3.12 5.09 23.56
C PRO A 488 3.44 3.65 23.98
N VAL A 489 3.96 2.83 23.06
CA VAL A 489 4.38 1.44 23.32
C VAL A 489 5.50 1.33 24.38
N ARG A 490 6.18 2.45 24.69
CA ARG A 490 7.20 2.57 25.74
C ARG A 490 6.71 3.35 26.97
N GLY A 491 5.40 3.42 27.18
CA GLY A 491 4.79 4.10 28.33
C GLY A 491 4.58 5.61 28.15
N GLY A 492 4.54 6.08 26.90
CA GLY A 492 4.12 7.45 26.59
C GLY A 492 2.62 7.66 26.79
N ALA A 493 2.22 8.85 27.23
CA ALA A 493 0.82 9.18 27.50
C ALA A 493 -0.03 9.45 26.24
N GLY A 494 0.60 9.68 25.07
CA GLY A 494 -0.08 9.85 23.78
C GLY A 494 -1.29 10.79 23.80
N GLN A 495 -1.16 11.97 24.43
CA GLN A 495 -2.26 12.91 24.61
C GLN A 495 -2.61 13.64 23.30
N ILE A 496 -3.85 14.14 23.21
CA ILE A 496 -4.29 15.02 22.12
C ILE A 496 -4.61 16.41 22.69
N GLN A 497 -4.14 17.44 22.01
CA GLN A 497 -4.48 18.82 22.31
C GLN A 497 -5.14 19.48 21.10
N ILE A 498 -6.14 20.31 21.38
CA ILE A 498 -6.86 21.07 20.37
C ILE A 498 -6.48 22.53 20.50
N TRP A 499 -6.03 23.13 19.41
CA TRP A 499 -5.81 24.56 19.29
C TRP A 499 -7.00 25.21 18.57
N ASP A 500 -7.63 26.18 19.22
CA ASP A 500 -8.79 26.93 18.69
C ASP A 500 -8.44 28.36 18.24
N GLY A 501 -7.14 28.72 18.18
CA GLY A 501 -6.66 30.07 17.90
C GLY A 501 -6.44 30.95 19.13
N GLU A 502 -6.95 30.55 20.29
CA GLU A 502 -6.82 31.31 21.54
C GLU A 502 -6.08 30.51 22.60
N ARG A 503 -6.54 29.28 22.85
CA ARG A 503 -6.09 28.39 23.92
C ARG A 503 -5.92 26.93 23.47
N LEU A 504 -5.12 26.20 24.22
CA LEU A 504 -4.97 24.76 24.07
C LEU A 504 -5.97 24.05 24.98
N GLN A 505 -6.72 23.10 24.41
CA GLN A 505 -7.61 22.22 25.14
C GLN A 505 -7.06 20.79 25.10
N THR A 506 -6.69 20.22 26.25
CA THR A 506 -6.41 18.79 26.34
C THR A 506 -7.71 17.98 26.21
N VAL A 507 -7.70 16.93 25.39
CA VAL A 507 -8.77 15.94 25.32
C VAL A 507 -8.44 14.83 26.31
N ASP A 508 -9.38 14.55 27.21
CA ASP A 508 -9.24 13.46 28.18
C ASP A 508 -9.47 12.12 27.48
N LEU A 509 -8.44 11.27 27.46
CA LEU A 509 -8.43 9.98 26.76
C LEU A 509 -7.91 8.90 27.73
N PRO A 510 -8.54 7.70 27.79
CA PRO A 510 -8.09 6.63 28.68
C PRO A 510 -6.81 5.95 28.20
N TRP A 511 -6.43 6.19 26.94
CA TRP A 511 -5.34 5.50 26.26
C TRP A 511 -4.49 6.46 25.45
N PRO A 512 -3.22 6.11 25.19
CA PRO A 512 -2.36 6.91 24.35
C PRO A 512 -2.70 6.74 22.87
N VAL A 513 -2.65 7.85 22.14
CA VAL A 513 -2.88 7.91 20.68
C VAL A 513 -1.58 7.71 19.91
N MET A 514 -1.64 6.87 18.88
CA MET A 514 -0.53 6.58 17.97
C MET A 514 -0.53 7.47 16.73
N ARG A 515 -1.71 7.64 16.12
CA ARG A 515 -1.93 8.32 14.84
C ARG A 515 -3.30 9.01 14.83
N ILE A 516 -3.45 10.01 13.97
CA ILE A 516 -4.71 10.73 13.75
C ILE A 516 -5.08 10.71 12.26
N SER A 517 -6.37 10.75 11.94
CA SER A 517 -6.84 10.71 10.56
C SER A 517 -8.10 11.52 10.33
N ALA A 518 -8.17 12.14 9.15
CA ALA A 518 -9.38 12.81 8.69
C ALA A 518 -10.48 11.79 8.39
N LEU A 519 -11.74 12.18 8.62
CA LEU A 519 -12.91 11.42 8.21
C LEU A 519 -13.71 12.25 7.20
N PRO A 520 -14.35 11.61 6.19
CA PRO A 520 -15.24 12.30 5.27
C PRO A 520 -16.64 12.51 5.86
N THR A 521 -17.38 13.45 5.28
CA THR A 521 -18.85 13.56 5.33
C THR A 521 -19.48 13.00 4.07
N LEU A 522 -20.80 12.85 4.04
CA LEU A 522 -21.53 12.29 2.89
C LEU A 522 -21.38 13.10 1.59
N ASP A 523 -21.05 14.39 1.69
CA ASP A 523 -20.74 15.26 0.55
C ASP A 523 -19.28 15.13 0.07
N GLY A 524 -18.47 14.28 0.70
CA GLY A 524 -17.05 14.10 0.42
C GLY A 524 -16.13 15.11 1.10
N SER A 525 -16.66 16.12 1.80
CA SER A 525 -15.83 17.08 2.54
C SER A 525 -15.27 16.50 3.85
N MET A 526 -14.29 17.16 4.46
CA MET A 526 -13.76 16.74 5.76
C MET A 526 -14.80 16.93 6.88
N ALA A 527 -15.03 15.92 7.70
CA ALA A 527 -15.96 15.98 8.83
C ALA A 527 -15.45 16.85 10.00
N GLU A 528 -16.39 17.35 10.80
CA GLU A 528 -16.11 17.98 12.10
C GLU A 528 -15.91 16.92 13.21
N ARG A 529 -15.17 15.86 12.86
CA ARG A 529 -14.73 14.78 13.75
C ARG A 529 -13.40 14.25 13.25
N VAL A 530 -12.60 13.72 14.15
CA VAL A 530 -11.28 13.16 13.85
C VAL A 530 -11.21 11.73 14.35
N GLU A 531 -10.66 10.85 13.53
CA GLU A 531 -10.34 9.49 13.90
C GLU A 531 -8.97 9.44 14.57
N LEU A 532 -8.88 8.63 15.62
CA LEU A 532 -7.69 8.35 16.41
C LEU A 532 -7.41 6.85 16.34
N VAL A 533 -6.16 6.48 16.11
CA VAL A 533 -5.68 5.11 16.32
C VAL A 533 -5.05 5.05 17.70
N ALA A 534 -5.74 4.42 18.64
CA ALA A 534 -5.36 4.35 20.05
C ALA A 534 -4.73 3.00 20.40
N LEU A 535 -3.69 2.99 21.24
CA LEU A 535 -3.14 1.78 21.85
C LEU A 535 -3.96 1.46 23.11
N VAL A 536 -4.87 0.50 23.01
CA VAL A 536 -5.87 0.22 24.04
C VAL A 536 -5.51 -0.94 24.95
N ALA A 537 -4.67 -1.87 24.49
CA ALA A 537 -4.30 -3.06 25.25
C ALA A 537 -2.98 -3.68 24.78
N SER A 538 -2.58 -4.75 25.46
CA SER A 538 -1.56 -5.70 25.05
C SER A 538 -2.14 -7.10 24.96
N LEU A 539 -1.64 -7.91 24.03
CA LEU A 539 -2.09 -9.28 23.77
C LEU A 539 -0.88 -10.22 23.81
N ASP A 540 -1.00 -11.34 24.51
CA ASP A 540 0.01 -12.41 24.48
C ASP A 540 -0.04 -13.10 23.10
N GLU A 541 1.12 -13.32 22.48
CA GLU A 541 1.23 -13.94 21.15
C GLU A 541 0.42 -15.22 21.01
N LYS A 542 0.37 -16.04 22.07
CA LYS A 542 -0.33 -17.33 22.05
C LYS A 542 -1.85 -17.20 21.93
N ASP A 543 -2.38 -16.04 22.30
CA ASP A 543 -3.81 -15.72 22.30
C ASP A 543 -4.23 -15.01 21.01
N TRP A 544 -3.28 -14.72 20.10
CA TRP A 544 -3.54 -14.13 18.79
C TRP A 544 -3.88 -15.18 17.74
N ASP A 545 -4.99 -14.98 17.04
CA ASP A 545 -5.37 -15.73 15.85
C ASP A 545 -5.79 -14.74 14.75
N PRO A 546 -5.06 -14.68 13.62
CA PRO A 546 -5.39 -13.77 12.54
C PRO A 546 -6.73 -14.11 11.85
N ASN A 547 -7.23 -15.34 11.98
CA ASN A 547 -8.44 -15.80 11.27
C ASN A 547 -9.73 -15.64 12.07
N THR A 548 -9.65 -15.30 13.37
CA THR A 548 -10.83 -15.14 14.24
C THR A 548 -10.71 -13.86 15.06
N GLY A 549 -11.84 -13.31 15.50
CA GLY A 549 -11.93 -12.17 16.42
C GLY A 549 -11.84 -12.54 17.90
N SER A 550 -11.63 -13.83 18.18
CA SER A 550 -11.66 -14.38 19.54
C SER A 550 -10.56 -13.83 20.48
N TRP A 551 -9.46 -13.32 19.94
CA TRP A 551 -8.38 -12.70 20.72
C TRP A 551 -8.84 -11.46 21.49
N ARG A 552 -9.93 -10.78 21.04
CA ARG A 552 -10.52 -9.60 21.74
C ARG A 552 -10.99 -9.94 23.15
N TRP A 553 -11.12 -11.22 23.46
CA TRP A 553 -11.57 -11.69 24.76
C TRP A 553 -10.45 -11.99 25.75
N ASN A 554 -9.17 -11.99 25.32
CA ASN A 554 -8.00 -12.29 26.15
C ASN A 554 -7.05 -11.08 26.29
N MET A 555 -7.59 -9.86 26.20
CA MET A 555 -6.80 -8.63 26.22
C MET A 555 -6.34 -8.25 27.63
N HIS A 556 -5.16 -7.65 27.74
CA HIS A 556 -4.60 -7.10 28.98
C HIS A 556 -4.41 -5.59 28.88
N SER A 557 -4.52 -4.87 30.00
CA SER A 557 -4.19 -3.44 30.06
C SER A 557 -2.81 -3.15 29.48
N VAL A 558 -2.66 -1.99 28.85
CA VAL A 558 -1.38 -1.57 28.26
C VAL A 558 -0.28 -1.58 29.32
N SER A 559 0.79 -2.32 29.04
CA SER A 559 1.95 -2.40 29.93
C SER A 559 3.22 -2.26 29.10
N SER A 560 4.06 -1.29 29.46
CA SER A 560 5.37 -1.13 28.83
C SER A 560 6.28 -2.34 29.05
N SER A 561 6.09 -3.11 30.13
CA SER A 561 6.85 -4.35 30.37
C SER A 561 6.37 -5.50 29.49
N HIS A 562 5.08 -5.56 29.16
CA HIS A 562 4.56 -6.48 28.15
C HIS A 562 5.10 -6.10 26.78
N LEU A 563 4.88 -4.86 26.34
CA LEU A 563 5.23 -4.39 24.99
C LEU A 563 6.75 -4.29 24.74
N ALA A 564 7.59 -4.38 25.78
CA ALA A 564 9.04 -4.50 25.64
C ALA A 564 9.49 -5.92 25.25
N ARG A 565 8.61 -6.92 25.38
CA ARG A 565 8.92 -8.33 25.08
C ARG A 565 8.39 -8.70 23.69
N PRO A 566 9.09 -9.60 22.97
CA PRO A 566 8.69 -10.01 21.62
C PRO A 566 7.47 -10.93 21.57
N ASP A 567 7.10 -11.56 22.69
CA ASP A 567 5.92 -12.45 22.81
C ASP A 567 4.63 -11.71 23.16
N TRP A 568 4.64 -10.38 23.05
CA TRP A 568 3.49 -9.52 23.31
C TRP A 568 3.27 -8.58 22.14
N ARG A 569 2.01 -8.43 21.74
CA ARG A 569 1.58 -7.53 20.69
C ARG A 569 0.88 -6.30 21.27
N PRO A 570 1.10 -5.11 20.70
CA PRO A 570 0.22 -3.97 20.94
C PRO A 570 -1.14 -4.25 20.31
N LEU A 571 -2.20 -3.74 20.94
CA LEU A 571 -3.51 -3.72 20.32
C LEU A 571 -3.97 -2.29 20.07
N TYR A 572 -4.33 -2.04 18.82
CA TYR A 572 -4.82 -0.76 18.35
C TYR A 572 -6.33 -0.80 18.08
N GLN A 573 -6.99 0.33 18.32
CA GLN A 573 -8.42 0.50 18.06
C GLN A 573 -8.71 1.88 17.46
N ARG A 574 -9.68 1.94 16.55
CA ARG A 574 -10.22 3.20 16.04
C ARG A 574 -11.17 3.83 17.06
N ARG A 575 -11.00 5.13 17.26
CA ARG A 575 -11.78 5.99 18.17
C ARG A 575 -12.00 7.34 17.52
N ALA A 576 -13.01 8.08 17.94
CA ALA A 576 -13.32 9.37 17.34
C ALA A 576 -13.47 10.46 18.39
N ILE A 577 -12.99 11.66 18.07
CA ILE A 577 -13.21 12.88 18.87
C ILE A 577 -13.94 13.93 18.03
N ALA A 578 -14.76 14.75 18.68
CA ALA A 578 -15.47 15.86 18.05
C ALA A 578 -15.78 16.96 19.08
N PRO A 579 -16.04 18.21 18.64
CA PRO A 579 -16.54 19.26 19.51
C PRO A 579 -17.98 18.97 19.95
N ASP A 580 -18.29 19.24 21.21
CA ASP A 580 -19.67 19.29 21.70
C ASP A 580 -20.40 20.56 21.23
N ALA A 581 -21.68 20.72 21.61
CA ALA A 581 -22.47 21.89 21.25
C ALA A 581 -21.90 23.22 21.78
N GLN A 582 -20.98 23.18 22.75
CA GLN A 582 -20.25 24.35 23.27
C GLN A 582 -18.87 24.53 22.62
N GLY A 583 -18.51 23.69 21.64
CA GLY A 583 -17.23 23.72 20.95
C GLY A 583 -16.08 23.05 21.70
N ARG A 584 -16.35 22.36 22.83
CA ARG A 584 -15.33 21.65 23.60
C ARG A 584 -15.16 20.24 23.04
N TRP A 585 -13.94 19.90 22.65
CA TRP A 585 -13.63 18.60 22.06
C TRP A 585 -13.63 17.48 23.10
N ARG A 586 -14.25 16.36 22.77
CA ARG A 586 -14.34 15.19 23.65
C ARG A 586 -14.26 13.90 22.85
N LEU A 587 -13.91 12.81 23.54
CA LEU A 587 -14.09 11.45 23.04
C LEU A 587 -15.56 11.18 22.77
N LEU A 588 -15.86 10.67 21.58
CA LEU A 588 -17.19 10.19 21.22
C LEU A 588 -17.37 8.75 21.73
N PRO A 589 -18.60 8.39 22.16
CA PRO A 589 -18.93 6.99 22.39
C PRO A 589 -18.69 6.17 21.12
N ARG A 590 -18.33 4.89 21.30
CA ARG A 590 -18.17 3.97 20.17
C ARG A 590 -19.49 3.68 19.46
N TRP A 591 -20.60 3.71 20.20
CA TRP A 591 -21.90 3.35 19.65
C TRP A 591 -22.67 4.52 19.05
N ARG A 592 -23.39 4.20 17.98
CA ARG A 592 -24.50 5.01 17.46
C ARG A 592 -25.83 4.57 18.09
N GLU A 593 -26.80 5.47 18.14
CA GLU A 593 -28.17 5.12 18.54
C GLU A 593 -28.92 4.49 17.35
N ALA A 594 -29.47 3.30 17.57
CA ALA A 594 -30.32 2.58 16.63
C ALA A 594 -31.79 2.70 17.03
N THR A 595 -32.66 2.77 16.03
CA THR A 595 -34.12 2.91 16.20
C THR A 595 -34.92 1.85 15.45
N GLN A 596 -34.24 0.95 14.75
CA GLN A 596 -34.84 -0.14 13.98
C GLN A 596 -33.89 -1.33 13.94
N ILE A 597 -34.39 -2.45 13.41
CA ILE A 597 -33.60 -3.67 13.19
C ILE A 597 -32.43 -3.35 12.25
N GLN A 598 -31.24 -3.81 12.64
CA GLN A 598 -30.02 -3.60 11.88
C GLN A 598 -29.85 -4.72 10.84
N HIS A 599 -29.29 -4.34 9.68
CA HIS A 599 -28.92 -5.23 8.60
C HIS A 599 -27.84 -6.24 9.05
N PRO A 600 -27.79 -7.48 8.54
CA PRO A 600 -26.70 -8.42 8.86
C PRO A 600 -25.29 -7.87 8.56
N CYS A 601 -25.16 -7.05 7.52
CA CYS A 601 -23.93 -6.33 7.15
C CYS A 601 -23.77 -4.97 7.86
N ALA A 602 -24.63 -4.64 8.83
CA ALA A 602 -24.57 -3.35 9.51
C ALA A 602 -23.24 -3.17 10.25
N ASP A 603 -22.63 -2.02 10.05
CA ASP A 603 -21.35 -1.65 10.64
C ASP A 603 -21.54 -0.75 11.88
N GLY A 604 -20.49 -0.76 12.70
CA GLY A 604 -20.35 0.10 13.87
C GLY A 604 -21.09 -0.43 15.09
N ASP A 605 -20.51 -0.17 16.25
CA ASP A 605 -21.14 -0.46 17.53
C ASP A 605 -22.46 0.34 17.63
N TYR A 606 -23.49 -0.21 18.26
CA TYR A 606 -24.76 0.49 18.43
C TYR A 606 -25.45 0.18 19.75
N VAL A 607 -26.38 1.05 20.13
CA VAL A 607 -27.33 0.81 21.21
C VAL A 607 -28.75 1.01 20.69
N TRP A 608 -29.66 0.10 21.00
CA TRP A 608 -31.09 0.24 20.75
C TRP A 608 -31.83 0.29 22.07
N ARG A 609 -32.35 1.48 22.42
CA ARG A 609 -33.18 1.71 23.61
C ARG A 609 -34.65 1.53 23.25
N ASP A 610 -35.25 0.42 23.65
CA ASP A 610 -36.68 0.20 23.44
C ASP A 610 -37.49 0.80 24.59
N ALA A 611 -37.80 2.09 24.47
CA ALA A 611 -38.59 2.82 25.45
C ALA A 611 -39.98 2.21 25.70
N ALA A 612 -40.57 1.53 24.71
CA ALA A 612 -41.91 0.95 24.84
C ALA A 612 -41.92 -0.26 25.78
N ARG A 613 -40.82 -1.02 25.84
CA ARG A 613 -40.68 -2.19 26.73
C ARG A 613 -39.73 -1.96 27.91
N GLY A 614 -39.08 -0.79 27.98
CA GLY A 614 -38.23 -0.40 29.10
C GLY A 614 -36.84 -1.05 29.13
N ASP A 615 -36.45 -1.73 28.06
CA ASP A 615 -35.17 -2.43 27.93
C ASP A 615 -34.26 -1.76 26.89
N ALA A 616 -32.99 -2.16 26.85
CA ALA A 616 -32.05 -1.72 25.81
C ALA A 616 -31.07 -2.84 25.48
N LEU A 617 -30.61 -2.86 24.23
CA LEU A 617 -29.57 -3.76 23.75
C LEU A 617 -28.39 -2.96 23.22
N TRP A 618 -27.19 -3.30 23.67
CA TRP A 618 -25.93 -2.85 23.10
C TRP A 618 -25.35 -3.97 22.24
N TRP A 619 -24.85 -3.63 21.07
CA TRP A 619 -24.08 -4.53 20.23
C TRP A 619 -22.76 -3.88 19.84
N TRP A 620 -21.65 -4.60 19.99
CA TRP A 620 -20.33 -4.08 19.64
C TRP A 620 -19.33 -5.16 19.27
N GLY A 621 -18.22 -4.72 18.67
CA GLY A 621 -17.08 -5.57 18.40
C GLY A 621 -17.34 -6.61 17.32
N GLY A 622 -18.25 -6.33 16.38
CA GLY A 622 -18.41 -7.16 15.19
C GLY A 622 -17.17 -7.09 14.28
N GLN A 623 -17.00 -8.12 13.46
CA GLN A 623 -16.02 -8.17 12.37
C GLN A 623 -16.72 -8.55 11.09
N ASN A 624 -16.17 -8.15 9.94
CA ASN A 624 -16.59 -8.78 8.69
C ASN A 624 -16.19 -10.26 8.69
N GLU A 625 -16.95 -11.08 7.99
CA GLU A 625 -16.76 -12.54 7.96
C GLU A 625 -15.38 -12.99 7.45
N ARG A 626 -14.71 -12.14 6.65
CA ARG A 626 -13.37 -12.40 6.12
C ARG A 626 -12.25 -11.95 7.05
N VAL A 627 -12.58 -11.29 8.16
CA VAL A 627 -11.64 -10.83 9.19
C VAL A 627 -10.52 -9.97 8.58
N ASN A 628 -10.91 -8.95 7.82
CA ASN A 628 -9.98 -8.05 7.14
C ASN A 628 -10.33 -6.55 7.39
N ASP A 629 -9.61 -5.67 6.71
CA ASP A 629 -9.73 -4.20 6.81
C ASP A 629 -10.61 -3.56 5.72
N TYR A 630 -11.24 -4.35 4.86
CA TYR A 630 -12.14 -3.86 3.82
C TYR A 630 -13.55 -3.62 4.36
N TRP A 631 -14.18 -2.52 3.92
CA TRP A 631 -15.51 -2.12 4.40
C TRP A 631 -16.64 -3.05 3.95
N SER A 632 -16.46 -3.79 2.84
CA SER A 632 -17.39 -4.78 2.25
C SER A 632 -18.86 -4.61 2.64
N GLU A 633 -19.63 -3.92 1.78
CA GLU A 633 -21.04 -3.59 2.02
C GLU A 633 -21.95 -4.83 2.08
N ASP A 634 -21.55 -5.91 1.40
CA ASP A 634 -22.32 -7.16 1.27
C ASP A 634 -21.84 -8.29 2.20
N GLU A 635 -20.87 -8.02 3.07
CA GLU A 635 -20.37 -9.02 4.01
C GLU A 635 -21.02 -8.89 5.38
N CYS A 636 -21.58 -10.01 5.85
CA CYS A 636 -22.15 -10.12 7.19
C CYS A 636 -21.14 -9.72 8.27
N ARG A 637 -21.66 -9.09 9.32
CA ARG A 637 -20.89 -8.86 10.55
C ARG A 637 -21.17 -9.96 11.56
N ILE A 638 -20.09 -10.51 12.11
CA ILE A 638 -20.10 -11.67 13.00
C ILE A 638 -19.28 -11.40 14.27
N GLU A 639 -19.32 -12.33 15.22
CA GLU A 639 -18.48 -12.35 16.43
C GLU A 639 -18.62 -11.14 17.38
N GLY A 640 -19.68 -10.33 17.24
CA GLY A 640 -19.97 -9.25 18.16
C GLY A 640 -20.55 -9.72 19.50
N VAL A 641 -20.71 -8.79 20.44
CA VAL A 641 -21.34 -9.03 21.75
C VAL A 641 -22.67 -8.32 21.80
N SER A 642 -23.72 -9.04 22.13
CA SER A 642 -25.01 -8.48 22.48
C SER A 642 -25.13 -8.40 24.01
N MET A 643 -25.46 -7.24 24.56
CA MET A 643 -25.68 -7.08 26.01
C MET A 643 -26.96 -6.29 26.30
N THR A 644 -27.80 -6.80 27.18
CA THR A 644 -29.05 -6.15 27.57
C THR A 644 -28.86 -5.23 28.78
N ARG A 645 -29.78 -4.29 28.97
CA ARG A 645 -29.81 -3.40 30.14
C ARG A 645 -29.93 -4.16 31.46
N SER A 646 -30.54 -5.34 31.45
CA SER A 646 -30.70 -6.21 32.61
C SER A 646 -29.47 -7.08 32.91
N GLY A 647 -28.39 -6.95 32.13
CA GLY A 647 -27.11 -7.62 32.39
C GLY A 647 -27.02 -9.02 31.82
N LEU A 648 -27.79 -9.36 30.78
CA LEU A 648 -27.55 -10.56 30.00
C LEU A 648 -26.56 -10.23 28.88
N ALA A 649 -25.60 -11.10 28.63
CA ALA A 649 -24.63 -10.94 27.56
C ALA A 649 -24.48 -12.24 26.76
N LEU A 650 -24.32 -12.08 25.44
CA LEU A 650 -24.14 -13.16 24.47
C LEU A 650 -22.99 -12.80 23.51
N CYS A 651 -21.92 -13.59 23.52
CA CYS A 651 -20.80 -13.41 22.60
C CYS A 651 -21.03 -14.19 21.30
N GLY A 652 -20.49 -13.73 20.16
CA GLY A 652 -20.60 -14.44 18.88
C GLY A 652 -21.71 -13.92 17.96
N THR A 653 -22.48 -12.91 18.39
CA THR A 653 -23.68 -12.44 17.69
C THR A 653 -23.36 -11.49 16.54
N GLY A 654 -24.14 -11.56 15.46
CA GLY A 654 -24.21 -10.52 14.45
C GLY A 654 -25.04 -9.30 14.90
N PRO A 655 -25.06 -8.22 14.12
CA PRO A 655 -25.67 -6.95 14.49
C PRO A 655 -27.20 -6.98 14.46
N SER A 656 -27.83 -7.96 13.81
CA SER A 656 -29.29 -7.99 13.68
C SER A 656 -29.93 -8.45 14.99
N ALA A 657 -30.72 -7.55 15.59
CA ALA A 657 -31.48 -7.80 16.79
C ALA A 657 -32.92 -7.31 16.65
N CYS A 658 -33.85 -7.93 17.39
CA CYS A 658 -35.26 -7.53 17.40
C CYS A 658 -35.86 -7.68 18.81
N PRO A 659 -36.54 -6.66 19.37
CA PRO A 659 -37.16 -6.77 20.68
C PRO A 659 -38.36 -7.72 20.63
N HIS A 660 -38.57 -8.47 21.72
CA HIS A 660 -39.78 -9.28 21.91
C HIS A 660 -40.99 -8.36 22.15
N PRO A 661 -42.16 -8.60 21.53
CA PRO A 661 -43.32 -7.71 21.65
C PRO A 661 -43.84 -7.57 23.09
N ALA A 662 -43.69 -8.60 23.92
CA ALA A 662 -44.07 -8.59 25.34
C ALA A 662 -42.99 -8.05 26.29
N GLY A 663 -41.83 -7.59 25.78
CA GLY A 663 -40.73 -7.09 26.61
C GLY A 663 -39.89 -8.18 27.28
N GLU A 664 -39.99 -9.42 26.81
CA GLU A 664 -39.26 -10.58 27.32
C GLU A 664 -37.87 -10.72 26.66
N GLY A 665 -37.17 -9.60 26.46
CA GLY A 665 -35.83 -9.56 25.88
C GLY A 665 -35.80 -9.45 24.36
N TRP A 666 -34.81 -10.11 23.74
CA TRP A 666 -34.40 -9.84 22.36
C TRP A 666 -34.14 -11.12 21.57
N ALA A 667 -34.52 -11.12 20.29
CA ALA A 667 -33.99 -12.06 19.31
C ALA A 667 -32.69 -11.53 18.71
N VAL A 668 -31.68 -12.39 18.55
CA VAL A 668 -30.39 -12.08 17.91
C VAL A 668 -29.91 -13.25 17.05
N LEU A 669 -29.08 -12.98 16.06
CA LEU A 669 -28.46 -13.99 15.19
C LEU A 669 -27.01 -14.25 15.57
N GLU A 670 -26.58 -15.51 15.53
CA GLU A 670 -25.20 -15.96 15.65
C GLU A 670 -24.82 -16.75 14.39
N PHE A 671 -23.73 -16.35 13.74
CA PHE A 671 -23.19 -17.05 12.58
C PHE A 671 -22.35 -18.25 13.04
N LEU A 672 -22.54 -19.42 12.45
CA LEU A 672 -21.79 -20.62 12.83
C LEU A 672 -20.71 -20.99 11.81
N GLU A 673 -21.11 -21.20 10.57
CA GLU A 673 -20.20 -21.68 9.53
C GLU A 673 -20.72 -21.34 8.13
N ARG A 674 -19.78 -21.02 7.25
CA ARG A 674 -20.00 -20.95 5.80
C ARG A 674 -19.84 -22.33 5.19
N ARG A 675 -20.73 -22.70 4.26
CA ARG A 675 -20.62 -23.96 3.51
C ARG A 675 -20.54 -23.67 2.02
N TYR A 676 -19.38 -23.91 1.41
CA TYR A 676 -19.22 -23.67 -0.02
C TYR A 676 -20.24 -24.47 -0.85
N GLY A 677 -21.04 -23.78 -1.67
CA GLY A 677 -22.09 -24.38 -2.49
C GLY A 677 -23.36 -24.83 -1.74
N GLN A 678 -23.52 -24.46 -0.47
CA GLN A 678 -24.73 -24.70 0.33
C GLN A 678 -25.09 -23.44 1.13
N PRO A 679 -26.34 -23.31 1.62
CA PRO A 679 -26.67 -22.21 2.52
C PRO A 679 -25.89 -22.28 3.84
N ASP A 680 -25.54 -21.10 4.35
CA ASP A 680 -24.82 -20.95 5.61
C ASP A 680 -25.68 -21.35 6.82
N ARG A 681 -25.01 -21.67 7.95
CA ARG A 681 -25.69 -22.06 9.19
C ARG A 681 -25.64 -20.95 10.22
N TRP A 682 -26.81 -20.69 10.81
CA TRP A 682 -27.04 -19.65 11.78
C TRP A 682 -27.80 -20.19 12.99
N LYS A 683 -27.60 -19.57 14.15
CA LYS A 683 -28.49 -19.73 15.30
C LYS A 683 -29.33 -18.48 15.46
N LEU A 684 -30.64 -18.67 15.61
CA LEU A 684 -31.55 -17.65 16.08
C LEU A 684 -31.76 -17.85 17.58
N HIS A 685 -31.29 -16.89 18.34
CA HIS A 685 -31.36 -16.88 19.79
C HIS A 685 -32.47 -15.97 20.26
N TRP A 686 -33.25 -16.41 21.25
CA TRP A 686 -34.07 -15.55 22.08
C TRP A 686 -33.42 -15.44 23.46
N LEU A 687 -32.86 -14.27 23.73
CA LEU A 687 -32.22 -13.90 25.00
C LEU A 687 -33.29 -13.35 25.95
N ASN A 688 -33.72 -14.16 26.93
CA ASN A 688 -34.80 -13.81 27.84
C ASN A 688 -34.27 -13.37 29.22
N PRO A 689 -34.33 -12.06 29.56
CA PRO A 689 -33.83 -11.54 30.82
C PRO A 689 -34.71 -11.85 32.04
N VAL A 690 -35.99 -12.15 31.83
CA VAL A 690 -36.93 -12.46 32.91
C VAL A 690 -36.64 -13.84 33.48
N GLU A 691 -36.58 -14.84 32.59
CA GLU A 691 -36.32 -16.23 32.96
C GLU A 691 -34.82 -16.55 33.06
N LYS A 692 -33.96 -15.64 32.59
CA LYS A 692 -32.49 -15.81 32.52
C LYS A 692 -32.11 -17.08 31.76
N GLU A 693 -32.75 -17.26 30.61
CA GLU A 693 -32.53 -18.38 29.71
C GLU A 693 -32.23 -17.89 28.30
N LEU A 694 -31.58 -18.76 27.54
CA LEU A 694 -31.38 -18.60 26.11
C LEU A 694 -32.13 -19.70 25.38
N ARG A 695 -33.05 -19.34 24.50
CA ARG A 695 -33.71 -20.30 23.60
C ARG A 695 -33.06 -20.24 22.23
N THR A 696 -32.76 -21.38 21.63
CA THR A 696 -32.00 -21.46 20.39
C THR A 696 -32.72 -22.30 19.34
N LEU A 697 -32.83 -21.75 18.13
CA LEU A 697 -33.24 -22.45 16.92
C LEU A 697 -32.11 -22.38 15.89
N GLU A 698 -31.97 -23.40 15.06
CA GLU A 698 -31.06 -23.36 13.91
C GLU A 698 -31.80 -22.82 12.68
N LEU A 699 -31.13 -21.95 11.93
CA LEU A 699 -31.55 -21.45 10.63
C LEU A 699 -30.51 -21.83 9.57
N VAL A 700 -30.99 -22.17 8.38
CA VAL A 700 -30.16 -22.49 7.21
C VAL A 700 -30.53 -21.50 6.11
N ALA A 701 -29.65 -20.54 5.87
CA ALA A 701 -29.84 -19.41 4.95
C ALA A 701 -28.49 -18.74 4.67
N ASN A 702 -28.30 -18.19 3.48
CA ASN A 702 -27.07 -17.47 3.14
C ASN A 702 -26.92 -16.19 3.99
N MET A 703 -27.97 -15.36 4.03
CA MET A 703 -27.97 -14.12 4.80
C MET A 703 -29.35 -13.85 5.40
N PRO A 704 -29.67 -14.39 6.59
CA PRO A 704 -30.95 -14.16 7.23
C PRO A 704 -31.04 -12.74 7.80
N GLN A 705 -32.14 -12.04 7.48
CA GLN A 705 -32.46 -10.72 8.01
C GLN A 705 -33.75 -10.78 8.82
N ILE A 706 -33.69 -10.38 10.09
CA ILE A 706 -34.89 -10.24 10.93
C ILE A 706 -35.71 -9.03 10.45
N LYS A 707 -37.04 -9.18 10.38
CA LYS A 707 -37.98 -8.13 9.94
C LYS A 707 -38.84 -7.58 11.06
N GLY A 708 -39.11 -8.38 12.08
CA GLY A 708 -39.91 -7.96 13.22
C GLY A 708 -40.34 -9.14 14.07
N TRP A 709 -40.92 -8.82 15.22
CA TRP A 709 -41.53 -9.80 16.11
C TRP A 709 -42.87 -9.27 16.59
N ASP A 710 -43.94 -9.97 16.24
CA ASP A 710 -45.30 -9.64 16.62
C ASP A 710 -45.99 -10.81 17.35
N THR A 711 -47.31 -10.72 17.51
CA THR A 711 -48.10 -11.75 18.18
C THR A 711 -48.19 -13.07 17.41
N GLN A 712 -47.91 -13.09 16.11
CA GLN A 712 -47.87 -14.31 15.30
C GLN A 712 -46.52 -15.03 15.42
N GLY A 713 -45.43 -14.26 15.58
CA GLY A 713 -44.09 -14.79 15.78
C GLY A 713 -43.00 -13.85 15.28
N LEU A 714 -41.79 -14.37 15.17
CA LEU A 714 -40.66 -13.64 14.60
C LEU A 714 -40.62 -13.85 13.08
N GLN A 715 -40.59 -12.74 12.36
CA GLN A 715 -40.51 -12.71 10.89
C GLN A 715 -39.06 -12.49 10.47
N TRP A 716 -38.59 -13.26 9.50
CA TRP A 716 -37.27 -13.08 8.89
C TRP A 716 -37.33 -13.39 7.40
N GLN A 717 -36.34 -12.95 6.63
CA GLN A 717 -36.21 -13.31 5.22
C GLN A 717 -34.75 -13.62 4.88
N GLU A 718 -34.54 -14.40 3.83
CA GLU A 718 -33.22 -14.58 3.24
C GLU A 718 -32.94 -13.45 2.24
N LEU A 719 -31.77 -12.83 2.35
CA LEU A 719 -31.28 -11.88 1.36
C LEU A 719 -30.51 -12.65 0.28
N SER A 720 -30.83 -12.39 -0.99
CA SER A 720 -30.09 -12.91 -2.13
C SER A 720 -29.06 -11.85 -2.57
N PRO A 721 -27.76 -12.20 -2.66
CA PRO A 721 -26.76 -11.29 -3.20
C PRO A 721 -26.89 -11.04 -4.72
N GLU A 722 -27.67 -11.85 -5.45
CA GLU A 722 -27.71 -11.84 -6.92
C GLU A 722 -29.04 -11.34 -7.53
N SER A 723 -30.04 -10.94 -6.73
CA SER A 723 -31.35 -10.56 -7.27
C SER A 723 -32.04 -9.42 -6.52
N GLU A 724 -32.00 -8.22 -7.09
CA GLU A 724 -32.82 -7.08 -6.64
C GLU A 724 -34.30 -7.19 -7.08
N GLU A 725 -34.64 -8.11 -7.99
CA GLU A 725 -35.93 -8.08 -8.70
C GLU A 725 -37.11 -8.75 -7.96
N GLN A 726 -36.89 -9.53 -6.89
CA GLN A 726 -37.99 -10.01 -6.01
C GLN A 726 -37.43 -10.61 -4.71
N ALA A 727 -37.51 -9.86 -3.60
CA ALA A 727 -37.18 -10.42 -2.28
C ALA A 727 -38.18 -11.54 -1.92
N PRO A 728 -37.72 -12.72 -1.47
CA PRO A 728 -38.60 -13.80 -1.07
C PRO A 728 -39.52 -13.37 0.08
N ALA A 729 -40.71 -13.97 0.15
CA ALA A 729 -41.69 -13.67 1.20
C ALA A 729 -41.09 -13.94 2.60
N PRO A 730 -41.38 -13.08 3.61
CA PRO A 730 -40.91 -13.31 4.97
C PRO A 730 -41.39 -14.66 5.51
N GLN A 731 -40.46 -15.41 6.10
CA GLN A 731 -40.70 -16.65 6.83
C GLN A 731 -41.05 -16.35 8.29
N LEU A 732 -41.86 -17.21 8.91
CA LEU A 732 -42.38 -17.02 10.27
C LEU A 732 -41.89 -18.11 11.23
N VAL A 733 -41.24 -17.69 12.32
CA VAL A 733 -40.93 -18.52 13.49
C VAL A 733 -42.04 -18.34 14.52
N THR A 734 -42.94 -19.32 14.59
CA THR A 734 -44.10 -19.29 15.49
C THR A 734 -43.74 -19.60 16.94
N LEU A 735 -44.61 -19.24 17.89
CA LEU A 735 -44.47 -19.61 19.30
C LEU A 735 -44.33 -21.13 19.51
N SER A 736 -45.00 -21.94 18.68
CA SER A 736 -44.89 -23.41 18.76
C SER A 736 -43.51 -23.93 18.41
N MET A 737 -42.77 -23.21 17.53
CA MET A 737 -41.38 -23.53 17.20
C MET A 737 -40.46 -23.14 18.36
N TRP A 738 -40.69 -21.97 18.97
CA TRP A 738 -39.98 -21.57 20.20
C TRP A 738 -40.20 -22.51 21.38
N GLY A 739 -41.35 -23.18 21.44
CA GLY A 739 -41.62 -24.24 22.42
C GLY A 739 -40.78 -25.52 22.22
N LYS A 740 -40.15 -25.69 21.04
CA LYS A 740 -39.27 -26.80 20.70
C LYS A 740 -37.78 -26.40 20.65
N ALA A 741 -37.48 -25.13 20.89
CA ALA A 741 -36.12 -24.60 20.89
C ALA A 741 -35.27 -25.27 21.99
N GLU A 742 -33.97 -25.38 21.75
CA GLU A 742 -33.03 -25.76 22.81
C GLU A 742 -33.01 -24.65 23.87
N VAL A 743 -33.15 -25.02 25.14
CA VAL A 743 -33.17 -24.08 26.26
C VAL A 743 -31.92 -24.25 27.10
N GLU A 744 -31.08 -23.21 27.17
CA GLU A 744 -29.91 -23.13 28.05
C GLU A 744 -30.17 -22.13 29.19
N PRO A 745 -30.13 -22.55 30.46
CA PRO A 745 -30.17 -21.59 31.57
C PRO A 745 -28.86 -20.80 31.65
N LEU A 746 -28.97 -19.47 31.70
CA LEU A 746 -27.81 -18.60 31.84
C LEU A 746 -27.25 -18.65 33.25
N ARG A 747 -25.94 -18.50 33.35
CA ARG A 747 -25.21 -18.53 34.63
C ARG A 747 -24.77 -17.13 35.00
N GLN A 748 -24.95 -16.80 36.27
CA GLN A 748 -24.42 -15.56 36.81
C GLN A 748 -22.89 -15.64 36.90
N GLY A 749 -22.22 -14.76 36.18
CA GLY A 749 -20.79 -14.49 36.27
C GLY A 749 -20.48 -13.35 37.23
N THR A 750 -19.26 -12.82 37.12
CA THR A 750 -18.77 -11.71 37.93
C THR A 750 -19.63 -10.45 37.76
N ASN A 751 -19.78 -9.67 38.84
CA ASN A 751 -20.53 -8.40 38.85
C ASN A 751 -21.98 -8.49 38.34
N GLY A 752 -22.60 -9.67 38.43
CA GLY A 752 -24.02 -9.86 38.15
C GLY A 752 -24.39 -10.03 36.68
N LEU A 753 -23.41 -10.14 35.77
CA LEU A 753 -23.66 -10.49 34.37
C LEU A 753 -24.19 -11.93 34.26
N TRP A 754 -25.16 -12.17 33.39
CA TRP A 754 -25.71 -13.48 33.05
C TRP A 754 -25.25 -13.90 31.65
N LEU A 755 -24.55 -15.02 31.57
CA LEU A 755 -23.86 -15.47 30.35
C LEU A 755 -24.11 -16.97 30.12
N ARG A 756 -23.93 -17.43 28.87
CA ARG A 756 -23.84 -18.86 28.58
C ARG A 756 -22.65 -19.48 29.32
N LYS A 757 -22.69 -20.79 29.55
CA LYS A 757 -21.60 -21.49 30.26
C LYS A 757 -20.23 -21.25 29.60
N GLN A 758 -20.18 -21.23 28.27
CA GLN A 758 -18.95 -21.03 27.51
C GLN A 758 -18.44 -19.58 27.51
N ASP A 759 -19.34 -18.60 27.68
CA ASP A 759 -19.02 -17.17 27.63
C ASP A 759 -18.56 -16.63 29.01
N LEU A 760 -18.80 -17.38 30.09
CA LEU A 760 -18.36 -17.02 31.45
C LEU A 760 -16.86 -16.70 31.55
N ARG A 761 -16.03 -17.35 30.74
CA ARG A 761 -14.57 -17.11 30.71
C ARG A 761 -14.21 -15.68 30.27
N TYR A 762 -15.12 -15.00 29.58
CA TYR A 762 -14.91 -13.65 29.04
C TYR A 762 -15.51 -12.54 29.91
N ALA A 763 -16.24 -12.90 30.98
CA ALA A 763 -16.96 -11.95 31.81
C ALA A 763 -16.07 -10.81 32.33
N GLN A 764 -14.87 -11.13 32.79
CA GLN A 764 -13.92 -10.11 33.30
C GLN A 764 -13.45 -9.18 32.18
N THR A 765 -13.12 -9.71 31.01
CA THR A 765 -12.68 -8.91 29.85
C THR A 765 -13.79 -7.97 29.37
N LEU A 766 -15.03 -8.47 29.26
CA LEU A 766 -16.19 -7.64 28.88
C LEU A 766 -16.38 -6.46 29.84
N LEU A 767 -16.27 -6.71 31.15
CA LEU A 767 -16.37 -5.68 32.18
C LEU A 767 -15.18 -4.72 32.20
N GLY A 768 -14.02 -5.15 31.69
CA GLY A 768 -12.80 -4.36 31.63
C GLY A 768 -12.70 -3.47 30.39
N GLN A 769 -13.65 -3.55 29.45
CA GLN A 769 -13.69 -2.61 28.33
C GLN A 769 -14.17 -1.24 28.80
N ASP A 770 -13.45 -0.18 28.45
CA ASP A 770 -13.68 1.19 28.96
C ASP A 770 -15.09 1.72 28.65
N ASP A 771 -15.70 1.22 27.58
CA ASP A 771 -17.04 1.58 27.14
C ASP A 771 -18.07 0.49 27.48
N CYS A 772 -17.78 -0.45 28.38
CA CYS A 772 -18.76 -1.48 28.73
C CYS A 772 -20.05 -0.83 29.30
N PRO A 773 -21.24 -1.10 28.72
CA PRO A 773 -22.47 -0.49 29.18
C PRO A 773 -22.94 -1.01 30.53
N TRP A 774 -22.37 -2.13 30.99
CA TRP A 774 -22.66 -2.74 32.28
C TRP A 774 -21.62 -2.33 33.33
N GLY A 775 -21.97 -1.32 34.11
CA GLY A 775 -21.21 -0.82 35.25
C GLY A 775 -22.14 -0.62 36.47
N ARG A 776 -21.59 -0.75 37.68
CA ARG A 776 -22.33 -0.58 38.93
C ARG A 776 -22.82 0.85 39.15
#